data_AF-A0A060WGG5-F1
#
_entry.id   AF-A0A060WGG5-F1
#
_cell.length_a   1.000
_cell.length_b   1.000
_cell.length_c   1.000
_cell.angle_alpha   90.00
_cell.angle_beta   90.00
_cell.angle_gamma   90.00
#
_symmetry.space_group_name_H-M   'P 1'
#
loop_
_entity.id
_entity.type
_entity.pdbx_description
1 polymer ?
#
loop_
_entity_poly.entity_id
_entity_poly.type
_entity_poly.pdbx_seq_one_letter_code
_entity_poly.pdbx_strand_id
1 'polypeptide(L)'
;MAYSNYSTLNRAQLTFEYLHTNSTTHEFLFGALAELVDNSRDANATRIDIYTEKKQDLRGGYMLCFLDDGTGMDPNEATHVIQFGKSSKRTPDSTHIGQYGNGLKSGSMRIGKDFILFTKKDNTLSCLFLSRTFHEEEGLDEVIVPLPTWELLTRQPITGDPEKFAIETELIYKYSPFKNEQQLMEQFNKIEGSSGTLVIIYNLKLMDTREPELDVETDHQDILMAGTPSEGVKPERRSFRAYAAVLYIDPRMRIFIQGHKVRTKRLSCCLYKPRVYKYTSTRFKTRAEQEVKKADHLAKLAEEKAREAESKSLSLETKLGDDMSRESRVILRKAQEGAMMLRREAEVKKKIQESKQKALKDPKELSFIFGVNIEQRDLDGMFVYNCSRLIKMYEKTGPQLEGGMACGGVVGVVDVPYLVLEPTHNKQDFADAKEYRHLLRGMGEHLAQYWKDSNIAQKGIVKFWDEFGYLSASWSSLPSPEQRYKRRRAMEIPLTIQCDKCLKWRTLPFQMDAVDKRYPDSWVCLMNPDSTQDRCDAPEQKQNLPCGVLKKDRQTAEDKQKELTEKIRQQQEKLEALQKTSTIRSAADVKKLPLDVSMRPINESSSQGTRSSERVSRPRSPPLPALLKNAPSQPPALNRKPTYSPRPTTRPAAPPPAPRVDQSRAGAKQSPAPAKPAPKTPAKVPAKPTPSSRTSRTPAKLSPGKATTPASSQRKKVMEQEESEEEEEEEEEEEKEEEDDSEDDSEEEEPQPKKSKMVTAVGNRGKAVEKAPLKRGKVTEVQSLTQSLSLSHTLLRLSRCQSIAYFYTTYHTDRGKY
;
A
#
# COMPACT_ATOMS: atom_id res chain seq x y z
N MET A 1 -15.75 16.01 -16.63
CA MET A 1 -16.29 16.81 -17.74
C MET A 1 -16.15 15.90 -18.96
N ALA A 2 -17.25 15.55 -19.61
CA ALA A 2 -17.24 14.72 -20.81
C ALA A 2 -17.87 15.59 -21.91
N TYR A 3 -17.25 15.63 -23.09
CA TYR A 3 -17.72 16.46 -24.20
C TYR A 3 -19.03 15.90 -24.77
N SER A 4 -19.11 14.58 -24.94
CA SER A 4 -20.30 13.87 -25.42
C SER A 4 -20.62 12.63 -24.58
N ASN A 5 -21.71 11.94 -24.93
CA ASN A 5 -22.13 10.72 -24.23
C ASN A 5 -21.43 9.47 -24.79
N TYR A 6 -20.35 9.04 -24.12
CA TYR A 6 -19.59 7.85 -24.47
C TYR A 6 -20.24 6.50 -24.08
N SER A 7 -21.56 6.45 -23.81
CA SER A 7 -22.23 5.21 -23.38
C SER A 7 -22.23 4.09 -24.43
N THR A 8 -22.01 4.42 -25.70
CA THR A 8 -21.93 3.48 -26.83
C THR A 8 -20.51 2.98 -27.13
N LEU A 9 -19.47 3.52 -26.47
CA LEU A 9 -18.09 3.09 -26.70
C LEU A 9 -17.79 1.79 -25.94
N ASN A 10 -16.99 0.93 -26.58
CA ASN A 10 -16.47 -0.30 -25.97
C ASN A 10 -15.68 0.04 -24.70
N ARG A 11 -15.79 -0.82 -23.69
CA ARG A 11 -15.07 -0.68 -22.41
C ARG A 11 -14.06 -1.81 -22.27
N ALA A 12 -12.92 -1.52 -21.66
CA ALA A 12 -12.03 -2.57 -21.17
C ALA A 12 -12.78 -3.40 -20.11
N GLN A 13 -12.88 -4.71 -20.33
CA GLN A 13 -13.49 -5.67 -19.42
C GLN A 13 -12.41 -6.53 -18.75
N LEU A 14 -12.78 -7.20 -17.65
CA LEU A 14 -11.92 -8.14 -16.95
C LEU A 14 -12.47 -9.54 -17.15
N THR A 15 -11.68 -10.40 -17.80
CA THR A 15 -11.99 -11.83 -17.92
C THR A 15 -11.61 -12.58 -16.65
N PHE A 16 -12.23 -13.73 -16.45
CA PHE A 16 -11.97 -14.65 -15.35
C PHE A 16 -10.48 -14.99 -15.21
N GLU A 17 -9.78 -15.28 -16.32
CA GLU A 17 -8.34 -15.62 -16.28
C GLU A 17 -7.44 -14.43 -15.93
N TYR A 18 -7.93 -13.18 -16.00
CA TYR A 18 -7.17 -12.05 -15.47
C TYR A 18 -6.94 -12.19 -13.95
N LEU A 19 -7.84 -12.86 -13.22
CA LEU A 19 -7.62 -13.19 -11.80
C LEU A 19 -6.38 -14.07 -11.60
N HIS A 20 -6.09 -14.97 -12.54
CA HIS A 20 -4.84 -15.72 -12.51
C HIS A 20 -3.64 -14.85 -12.89
N THR A 21 -3.70 -14.15 -14.02
CA THR A 21 -2.60 -13.31 -14.52
C THR A 21 -2.20 -12.24 -13.52
N ASN A 22 -3.15 -11.69 -12.76
CA ASN A 22 -2.90 -10.74 -11.69
C ASN A 22 -2.18 -11.35 -10.47
N SER A 23 -2.37 -12.65 -10.22
CA SER A 23 -1.76 -13.35 -9.07
C SER A 23 -0.29 -13.73 -9.28
N THR A 24 0.18 -13.88 -10.52
CA THR A 24 1.56 -14.32 -10.83
C THR A 24 2.61 -13.26 -10.48
N THR A 25 2.19 -12.02 -10.22
CA THR A 25 3.06 -10.94 -9.73
C THR A 25 3.76 -11.28 -8.40
N HIS A 26 3.18 -12.16 -7.59
CA HIS A 26 3.70 -12.54 -6.27
C HIS A 26 4.48 -13.86 -6.33
N GLU A 27 5.73 -13.79 -6.80
CA GLU A 27 6.69 -14.90 -6.66
C GLU A 27 6.94 -15.21 -5.17
N PHE A 28 7.24 -14.18 -4.38
CA PHE A 28 7.40 -14.30 -2.93
C PHE A 28 6.04 -14.35 -2.22
N LEU A 29 5.62 -15.54 -1.79
CA LEU A 29 4.29 -15.80 -1.24
C LEU A 29 3.95 -14.95 0.00
N PHE A 30 4.88 -14.67 0.90
CA PHE A 30 4.62 -13.78 2.04
C PHE A 30 4.35 -12.32 1.61
N GLY A 31 4.80 -11.89 0.43
CA GLY A 31 4.40 -10.62 -0.17
C GLY A 31 2.88 -10.54 -0.42
N ALA A 32 2.28 -11.64 -0.89
CA ALA A 32 0.84 -11.77 -1.06
C ALA A 32 0.08 -11.78 0.28
N LEU A 33 0.62 -12.40 1.34
CA LEU A 33 0.02 -12.34 2.68
C LEU A 33 0.09 -10.91 3.25
N ALA A 34 1.22 -10.21 3.06
CA ALA A 34 1.41 -8.85 3.54
C ALA A 34 0.54 -7.80 2.82
N GLU A 35 0.03 -8.07 1.62
CA GLU A 35 -1.01 -7.22 1.01
C GLU A 35 -2.28 -7.15 1.88
N LEU A 36 -2.66 -8.23 2.58
CA LEU A 36 -3.82 -8.20 3.47
C LEU A 36 -3.49 -7.45 4.77
N VAL A 37 -2.29 -7.67 5.33
CA VAL A 37 -1.81 -6.94 6.53
C VAL A 37 -1.70 -5.43 6.27
N ASP A 38 -1.27 -5.02 5.08
CA ASP A 38 -1.21 -3.62 4.65
C ASP A 38 -2.63 -2.99 4.60
N ASN A 39 -3.64 -3.74 4.17
CA ASN A 39 -5.03 -3.24 4.13
C ASN A 39 -5.60 -3.01 5.53
N SER A 40 -5.38 -3.93 6.47
CA SER A 40 -5.79 -3.77 7.87
C SER A 40 -5.05 -2.62 8.57
N ARG A 41 -3.74 -2.45 8.31
CA ARG A 41 -2.96 -1.30 8.79
C ARG A 41 -3.53 0.02 8.28
N ASP A 42 -3.83 0.11 6.98
CA ASP A 42 -4.46 1.29 6.38
C ASP A 42 -5.90 1.53 6.88
N ALA A 43 -6.59 0.49 7.35
CA ALA A 43 -7.91 0.57 7.99
C ALA A 43 -7.83 0.97 9.49
N ASN A 44 -6.66 1.44 9.94
CA ASN A 44 -6.36 1.89 11.31
C ASN A 44 -6.56 0.82 12.40
N ALA A 45 -6.48 -0.47 12.06
CA ALA A 45 -6.61 -1.56 13.03
C ALA A 45 -5.54 -1.50 14.14
N THR A 46 -5.94 -1.78 15.38
CA THR A 46 -5.06 -1.95 16.53
C THR A 46 -4.49 -3.37 16.61
N ARG A 47 -5.19 -4.33 15.97
CA ARG A 47 -4.92 -5.76 16.01
C ARG A 47 -5.32 -6.42 14.69
N ILE A 48 -4.49 -7.36 14.24
CA ILE A 48 -4.84 -8.35 13.22
C ILE A 48 -4.48 -9.75 13.74
N ASP A 49 -5.42 -10.69 13.63
CA ASP A 49 -5.22 -12.12 13.86
C ASP A 49 -5.16 -12.87 12.53
N ILE A 50 -4.07 -13.62 12.34
CA ILE A 50 -3.79 -14.39 11.14
C ILE A 50 -3.71 -15.86 11.57
N TYR A 51 -4.72 -16.65 11.23
CA TYR A 51 -4.90 -18.00 11.78
C TYR A 51 -5.46 -18.97 10.75
N THR A 52 -5.33 -20.27 11.00
CA THR A 52 -5.86 -21.31 10.12
C THR A 52 -7.01 -22.09 10.76
N GLU A 53 -8.11 -22.24 10.04
CA GLU A 53 -9.26 -23.07 10.45
C GLU A 53 -9.26 -24.39 9.65
N LYS A 54 -9.09 -25.54 10.32
CA LYS A 54 -8.97 -26.84 9.64
C LYS A 54 -10.30 -27.26 8.96
N LYS A 55 -10.20 -27.59 7.67
CA LYS A 55 -11.30 -27.94 6.75
C LYS A 55 -10.78 -28.97 5.75
N GLN A 56 -10.86 -30.25 6.13
CA GLN A 56 -10.31 -31.38 5.33
C GLN A 56 -11.08 -31.64 4.03
N ASP A 57 -12.27 -31.04 3.91
CA ASP A 57 -13.13 -30.98 2.73
C ASP A 57 -12.65 -29.96 1.67
N LEU A 58 -11.76 -29.03 2.02
CA LEU A 58 -11.24 -27.98 1.14
C LEU A 58 -9.81 -28.27 0.70
N ARG A 59 -9.43 -27.82 -0.50
CA ARG A 59 -8.07 -28.05 -1.03
C ARG A 59 -7.03 -27.36 -0.13
N GLY A 60 -6.07 -28.14 0.37
CA GLY A 60 -5.06 -27.70 1.35
C GLY A 60 -5.39 -28.06 2.81
N GLY A 61 -6.59 -28.58 3.11
CA GLY A 61 -6.95 -29.09 4.43
C GLY A 61 -7.29 -28.02 5.49
N TYR A 62 -7.15 -26.74 5.16
CA TYR A 62 -7.51 -25.61 6.02
C TYR A 62 -7.83 -24.33 5.21
N MET A 63 -8.52 -23.39 5.87
CA MET A 63 -8.71 -22.02 5.40
C MET A 63 -7.70 -21.10 6.10
N LEU A 64 -7.19 -20.08 5.40
CA LEU A 64 -6.35 -19.04 6.00
C LEU A 64 -7.19 -17.78 6.24
N CYS A 65 -7.29 -17.36 7.50
CA CYS A 65 -8.14 -16.28 7.97
C CYS A 65 -7.30 -15.08 8.41
N PHE A 66 -7.75 -13.88 8.04
CA PHE A 66 -7.22 -12.58 8.47
C PHE A 66 -8.37 -11.78 9.09
N LEU A 67 -8.32 -11.53 10.39
CA LEU A 67 -9.33 -10.81 11.16
C LEU A 67 -8.74 -9.51 11.72
N ASP A 68 -9.32 -8.35 11.45
CA ASP A 68 -8.91 -7.06 11.98
C ASP A 68 -10.03 -6.29 12.71
N ASP A 69 -9.60 -5.43 13.65
CA ASP A 69 -10.44 -4.49 14.41
C ASP A 69 -10.45 -3.08 13.77
N GLY A 70 -10.28 -2.99 12.46
CA GLY A 70 -10.22 -1.72 11.72
C GLY A 70 -11.59 -1.05 11.54
N THR A 71 -11.62 0.00 10.70
CA THR A 71 -12.85 0.77 10.39
C THR A 71 -13.94 -0.03 9.69
N GLY A 72 -13.63 -1.22 9.17
CA GLY A 72 -14.51 -1.97 8.28
C GLY A 72 -14.79 -1.21 6.97
N MET A 73 -15.81 -1.66 6.23
CA MET A 73 -16.31 -1.05 5.00
C MET A 73 -17.84 -1.04 4.97
N ASP A 74 -18.43 0.02 4.41
CA ASP A 74 -19.86 0.07 4.08
C ASP A 74 -20.12 -0.57 2.70
N PRO A 75 -21.39 -0.81 2.28
CA PRO A 75 -21.68 -1.50 1.01
C PRO A 75 -21.12 -0.80 -0.24
N ASN A 76 -20.96 0.53 -0.22
CA ASN A 76 -20.37 1.26 -1.35
C ASN A 76 -18.84 1.10 -1.38
N GLU A 77 -18.21 1.16 -0.21
CA GLU A 77 -16.78 0.86 -0.05
C GLU A 77 -16.45 -0.60 -0.41
N ALA A 78 -17.28 -1.55 0.03
CA ALA A 78 -17.17 -2.96 -0.36
C ALA A 78 -17.30 -3.13 -1.89
N THR A 79 -18.23 -2.40 -2.54
CA THR A 79 -18.35 -2.37 -4.01
C THR A 79 -17.11 -1.81 -4.70
N HIS A 80 -16.32 -0.95 -4.03
CA HIS A 80 -15.05 -0.46 -4.57
C HIS A 80 -13.92 -1.52 -4.49
N VAL A 81 -14.03 -2.55 -3.63
CA VAL A 81 -13.02 -3.61 -3.53
C VAL A 81 -12.86 -4.35 -4.86
N ILE A 82 -13.94 -4.61 -5.59
CA ILE A 82 -13.91 -5.26 -6.91
C ILE A 82 -13.52 -4.32 -8.07
N GLN A 83 -13.46 -3.00 -7.86
CA GLN A 83 -13.04 -2.06 -8.88
C GLN A 83 -11.51 -2.05 -8.96
N PHE A 84 -10.93 -2.64 -10.01
CA PHE A 84 -9.47 -2.70 -10.21
C PHE A 84 -8.91 -1.30 -10.51
N GLY A 85 -7.71 -1.01 -10.01
CA GLY A 85 -7.06 0.31 -10.12
C GLY A 85 -7.65 1.42 -9.24
N LYS A 86 -8.82 1.23 -8.61
CA LYS A 86 -9.47 2.24 -7.77
C LYS A 86 -8.95 2.19 -6.33
N SER A 87 -8.45 3.31 -5.83
CA SER A 87 -8.20 3.51 -4.40
C SER A 87 -8.54 4.94 -3.98
N SER A 88 -9.41 5.08 -2.98
CA SER A 88 -9.67 6.35 -2.29
C SER A 88 -8.44 6.86 -1.52
N LYS A 89 -7.47 5.98 -1.23
CA LYS A 89 -6.24 6.27 -0.49
C LYS A 89 -5.15 6.92 -1.37
N ARG A 90 -5.33 7.01 -2.68
CA ARG A 90 -4.35 7.58 -3.63
C ARG A 90 -4.41 9.11 -3.66
N THR A 91 -3.80 9.75 -2.66
CA THR A 91 -3.53 11.19 -2.63
C THR A 91 -2.02 11.46 -2.59
N PRO A 92 -1.51 12.60 -3.09
CA PRO A 92 -0.06 12.85 -3.17
C PRO A 92 0.64 12.86 -1.80
N ASP A 93 -0.09 13.26 -0.76
CA ASP A 93 0.38 13.38 0.62
C ASP A 93 0.00 12.15 1.48
N SER A 94 -0.39 11.03 0.84
CA SER A 94 -0.92 9.85 1.53
C SER A 94 0.15 9.03 2.25
N THR A 95 -0.07 8.79 3.55
CA THR A 95 0.70 7.85 4.37
C THR A 95 0.20 6.40 4.27
N HIS A 96 -0.82 6.13 3.45
CA HIS A 96 -1.38 4.80 3.24
C HIS A 96 -0.57 4.00 2.22
N ILE A 97 -0.51 2.68 2.41
CA ILE A 97 0.25 1.75 1.58
C ILE A 97 -0.57 1.30 0.36
N GLY A 98 -1.90 1.25 0.48
CA GLY A 98 -2.84 0.73 -0.53
C GLY A 98 -3.15 1.70 -1.68
N GLN A 99 -2.15 2.15 -2.45
CA GLN A 99 -2.36 3.13 -3.52
C GLN A 99 -2.94 2.55 -4.83
N TYR A 100 -2.56 1.32 -5.22
CA TYR A 100 -2.90 0.76 -6.54
C TYR A 100 -4.31 0.14 -6.68
N GLY A 101 -5.07 0.02 -5.58
CA GLY A 101 -6.41 -0.57 -5.62
C GLY A 101 -6.47 -2.06 -6.01
N ASN A 102 -5.36 -2.80 -5.89
CA ASN A 102 -5.27 -4.18 -6.40
C ASN A 102 -4.77 -5.23 -5.38
N GLY A 103 -4.08 -4.83 -4.30
CA GLY A 103 -3.36 -5.73 -3.39
C GLY A 103 -4.14 -6.95 -2.89
N LEU A 104 -5.39 -6.76 -2.45
CA LEU A 104 -6.23 -7.88 -2.00
C LEU A 104 -6.49 -8.90 -3.13
N LYS A 105 -6.67 -8.46 -4.38
CA LYS A 105 -7.01 -9.33 -5.51
C LYS A 105 -5.79 -10.10 -6.01
N SER A 106 -4.63 -9.46 -6.15
CA SER A 106 -3.40 -10.17 -6.50
C SER A 106 -2.93 -11.10 -5.38
N GLY A 107 -3.03 -10.67 -4.12
CA GLY A 107 -2.63 -11.45 -2.95
C GLY A 107 -3.50 -12.67 -2.70
N SER A 108 -4.83 -12.51 -2.62
CA SER A 108 -5.73 -13.64 -2.34
C SER A 108 -5.70 -14.72 -3.42
N MET A 109 -5.72 -14.34 -4.71
CA MET A 109 -5.65 -15.27 -5.85
C MET A 109 -4.28 -15.94 -6.01
N ARG A 110 -3.23 -15.41 -5.36
CA ARG A 110 -1.92 -16.08 -5.24
C ARG A 110 -1.94 -17.17 -4.18
N ILE A 111 -2.59 -16.93 -3.04
CA ILE A 111 -2.63 -17.84 -1.88
C ILE A 111 -3.65 -18.98 -2.08
N GLY A 112 -4.84 -18.64 -2.58
CA GLY A 112 -5.95 -19.57 -2.76
C GLY A 112 -6.51 -19.58 -4.18
N LYS A 113 -7.56 -20.38 -4.37
CA LYS A 113 -8.42 -20.32 -5.55
C LYS A 113 -9.59 -19.36 -5.33
N ASP A 114 -10.08 -19.31 -4.10
CA ASP A 114 -11.33 -18.66 -3.71
C ASP A 114 -11.11 -17.85 -2.42
N PHE A 115 -11.80 -16.72 -2.27
CA PHE A 115 -11.89 -16.02 -0.99
C PHE A 115 -13.28 -15.46 -0.73
N ILE A 116 -13.62 -15.34 0.55
CA ILE A 116 -14.83 -14.67 1.04
C ILE A 116 -14.44 -13.66 2.11
N LEU A 117 -15.06 -12.49 2.07
CA LEU A 117 -14.78 -11.35 2.94
C LEU A 117 -16.06 -10.95 3.66
N PHE A 118 -15.98 -10.87 4.98
CA PHE A 118 -17.02 -10.33 5.86
C PHE A 118 -16.53 -9.01 6.42
N THR A 119 -17.35 -7.96 6.39
CA THR A 119 -16.99 -6.66 6.94
C THR A 119 -18.18 -6.01 7.62
N LYS A 120 -17.88 -5.22 8.65
CA LYS A 120 -18.84 -4.61 9.55
C LYS A 120 -18.48 -3.16 9.73
N LYS A 121 -19.43 -2.25 9.46
CA LYS A 121 -19.29 -0.81 9.65
C LYS A 121 -20.66 -0.21 9.96
N ASP A 122 -20.68 0.72 10.91
CA ASP A 122 -21.89 1.38 11.42
C ASP A 122 -23.00 0.38 11.79
N ASN A 123 -24.12 0.37 11.06
CA ASN A 123 -25.25 -0.56 11.26
C ASN A 123 -25.33 -1.63 10.14
N THR A 124 -24.25 -1.87 9.39
CA THR A 124 -24.23 -2.74 8.21
C THR A 124 -23.26 -3.92 8.36
N LEU A 125 -23.66 -5.06 7.80
CA LEU A 125 -22.88 -6.28 7.63
C LEU A 125 -22.83 -6.59 6.13
N SER A 126 -21.66 -6.50 5.51
CA SER A 126 -21.48 -6.79 4.08
C SER A 126 -20.65 -8.05 3.88
N CYS A 127 -21.11 -8.96 3.02
CA CYS A 127 -20.33 -10.09 2.55
C CYS A 127 -19.91 -9.84 1.10
N LEU A 128 -18.67 -10.20 0.73
CA LEU A 128 -18.16 -10.12 -0.64
C LEU A 128 -17.47 -11.44 -0.98
N PHE A 129 -17.88 -12.08 -2.06
CA PHE A 129 -17.46 -13.44 -2.39
C PHE A 129 -16.83 -13.56 -3.78
N LEU A 130 -15.51 -13.80 -3.84
CA LEU A 130 -14.78 -14.05 -5.09
C LEU A 130 -14.32 -15.52 -5.15
N SER A 131 -15.13 -16.36 -5.80
CA SER A 131 -14.83 -17.77 -6.02
C SER A 131 -14.50 -18.02 -7.50
N ARG A 132 -13.27 -18.44 -7.80
CA ARG A 132 -12.92 -18.96 -9.13
C ARG A 132 -13.58 -20.31 -9.38
N THR A 133 -13.85 -21.10 -8.34
CA THR A 133 -14.55 -22.38 -8.44
C THR A 133 -15.97 -22.21 -9.01
N PHE A 134 -16.70 -21.18 -8.60
CA PHE A 134 -17.99 -20.81 -9.17
C PHE A 134 -17.90 -20.52 -10.68
N HIS A 135 -16.91 -19.74 -11.11
CA HIS A 135 -16.73 -19.39 -12.53
C HIS A 135 -16.33 -20.59 -13.39
N GLU A 136 -15.45 -21.47 -12.88
CA GLU A 136 -15.03 -22.68 -13.59
C GLU A 136 -16.16 -23.72 -13.73
N GLU A 137 -17.03 -23.85 -12.72
CA GLU A 137 -18.14 -24.81 -12.76
C GLU A 137 -19.34 -24.34 -13.58
N GLU A 138 -19.65 -23.03 -13.59
CA GLU A 138 -20.76 -22.46 -14.37
C GLU A 138 -20.32 -21.92 -15.75
N GLY A 139 -19.02 -22.02 -16.10
CA GLY A 139 -18.48 -21.65 -17.41
C GLY A 139 -18.43 -20.15 -17.70
N LEU A 140 -18.17 -19.32 -16.68
CA LEU A 140 -18.25 -17.86 -16.73
C LEU A 140 -16.90 -17.20 -17.08
N ASP A 141 -16.87 -16.42 -18.16
CA ASP A 141 -15.70 -15.59 -18.53
C ASP A 141 -15.73 -14.18 -17.90
N GLU A 142 -16.90 -13.64 -17.55
CA GLU A 142 -16.98 -12.37 -16.81
C GLU A 142 -16.79 -12.58 -15.30
N VAL A 143 -16.09 -11.65 -14.62
CA VAL A 143 -15.87 -11.71 -13.16
C VAL A 143 -17.12 -11.26 -12.39
N ILE A 144 -17.97 -12.22 -11.99
CA ILE A 144 -19.19 -12.01 -11.19
C ILE A 144 -18.88 -12.20 -9.70
N VAL A 145 -19.30 -11.25 -8.86
CA VAL A 145 -19.02 -11.24 -7.41
C VAL A 145 -20.30 -10.96 -6.61
N PRO A 146 -20.86 -11.95 -5.91
CA PRO A 146 -21.93 -11.73 -4.95
C PRO A 146 -21.53 -10.77 -3.84
N LEU A 147 -22.36 -9.76 -3.59
CA LEU A 147 -22.17 -8.75 -2.54
C LEU A 147 -23.46 -8.47 -1.74
N PRO A 148 -24.02 -9.46 -1.03
CA PRO A 148 -25.20 -9.26 -0.17
C PRO A 148 -24.85 -8.47 1.11
N THR A 149 -25.81 -7.67 1.57
CA THR A 149 -25.72 -6.84 2.78
C THR A 149 -26.90 -7.09 3.71
N TRP A 150 -26.65 -7.08 5.02
CA TRP A 150 -27.66 -7.17 6.09
C TRP A 150 -27.55 -5.98 7.06
N GLU A 151 -28.64 -5.68 7.76
CA GLU A 151 -28.63 -4.78 8.91
C GLU A 151 -28.06 -5.49 10.15
N LEU A 152 -27.15 -4.83 10.88
CA LEU A 152 -26.45 -5.40 12.03
C LEU A 152 -27.39 -5.83 13.17
N LEU A 153 -28.43 -5.03 13.46
CA LEU A 153 -29.32 -5.26 14.60
C LEU A 153 -30.45 -6.27 14.32
N THR A 154 -31.08 -6.17 13.15
CA THR A 154 -32.26 -7.00 12.81
C THR A 154 -31.90 -8.24 11.97
N ARG A 155 -30.68 -8.29 11.42
CA ARG A 155 -30.23 -9.26 10.43
C ARG A 155 -31.16 -9.38 9.21
N GLN A 156 -31.88 -8.31 8.87
CA GLN A 156 -32.68 -8.27 7.65
C GLN A 156 -31.81 -7.86 6.44
N PRO A 157 -32.10 -8.38 5.23
CA PRO A 157 -31.44 -7.95 4.00
C PRO A 157 -31.58 -6.45 3.74
N ILE A 158 -30.47 -5.79 3.40
CA ILE A 158 -30.44 -4.43 2.87
C ILE A 158 -30.23 -4.54 1.36
N THR A 159 -31.33 -4.54 0.60
CA THR A 159 -31.31 -4.59 -0.87
C THR A 159 -32.46 -3.78 -1.47
N GLY A 160 -32.24 -3.21 -2.66
CA GLY A 160 -33.32 -2.70 -3.52
C GLY A 160 -33.90 -3.77 -4.46
N ASP A 161 -33.27 -4.94 -4.52
CA ASP A 161 -33.61 -6.07 -5.40
C ASP A 161 -33.55 -7.38 -4.59
N PRO A 162 -34.71 -7.94 -4.19
CA PRO A 162 -34.78 -9.19 -3.44
C PRO A 162 -34.38 -10.43 -4.26
N GLU A 163 -34.57 -10.42 -5.58
CA GLU A 163 -34.25 -11.57 -6.45
C GLU A 163 -32.74 -11.68 -6.61
N LYS A 164 -32.06 -10.55 -6.87
CA LYS A 164 -30.59 -10.47 -6.85
C LYS A 164 -30.02 -10.95 -5.52
N PHE A 165 -30.56 -10.47 -4.40
CA PHE A 165 -30.06 -10.86 -3.07
C PHE A 165 -30.21 -12.36 -2.82
N ALA A 166 -31.34 -12.96 -3.19
CA ALA A 166 -31.54 -14.41 -3.09
C ALA A 166 -30.49 -15.19 -3.91
N ILE A 167 -30.26 -14.80 -5.17
CA ILE A 167 -29.24 -15.41 -6.04
C ILE A 167 -27.83 -15.26 -5.43
N GLU A 168 -27.49 -14.06 -4.92
CA GLU A 168 -26.19 -13.80 -4.29
C GLU A 168 -25.95 -14.69 -3.05
N THR A 169 -26.96 -14.87 -2.21
CA THR A 169 -26.85 -15.73 -1.02
C THR A 169 -26.83 -17.22 -1.38
N GLU A 170 -27.63 -17.69 -2.33
CA GLU A 170 -27.60 -19.07 -2.81
C GLU A 170 -26.25 -19.43 -3.46
N LEU A 171 -25.63 -18.52 -4.21
CA LEU A 171 -24.27 -18.72 -4.74
C LEU A 171 -23.23 -18.88 -3.62
N ILE A 172 -23.35 -18.12 -2.54
CA ILE A 172 -22.49 -18.27 -1.34
C ILE A 172 -22.76 -19.61 -0.66
N TYR A 173 -24.01 -20.03 -0.48
CA TYR A 173 -24.34 -21.31 0.16
C TYR A 173 -23.91 -22.51 -0.70
N LYS A 174 -24.02 -22.43 -2.02
CA LYS A 174 -23.52 -23.44 -2.96
C LYS A 174 -21.99 -23.56 -2.91
N TYR A 175 -21.27 -22.46 -3.14
CA TYR A 175 -19.83 -22.48 -3.45
C TYR A 175 -18.87 -22.12 -2.30
N SER A 176 -19.33 -21.46 -1.23
CA SER A 176 -18.47 -21.09 -0.10
C SER A 176 -18.35 -22.23 0.93
N PRO A 177 -17.45 -22.13 1.93
CA PRO A 177 -17.38 -23.06 3.06
C PRO A 177 -18.60 -23.01 4.00
N PHE A 178 -19.51 -22.05 3.81
CA PHE A 178 -20.65 -21.76 4.69
C PHE A 178 -21.95 -22.03 3.93
N LYS A 179 -22.68 -23.07 4.34
CA LYS A 179 -23.78 -23.69 3.55
C LYS A 179 -25.18 -23.19 3.93
N ASN A 180 -25.28 -22.14 4.75
CA ASN A 180 -26.52 -21.50 5.17
C ASN A 180 -26.25 -20.17 5.88
N GLU A 181 -27.30 -19.38 6.10
CA GLU A 181 -27.22 -18.07 6.76
C GLU A 181 -26.65 -18.15 8.19
N GLN A 182 -26.94 -19.20 8.96
CA GLN A 182 -26.42 -19.32 10.32
C GLN A 182 -24.88 -19.40 10.33
N GLN A 183 -24.30 -20.28 9.50
CA GLN A 183 -22.85 -20.44 9.37
C GLN A 183 -22.16 -19.17 8.84
N LEU A 184 -22.86 -18.38 8.02
CA LEU A 184 -22.40 -17.09 7.53
C LEU A 184 -22.44 -16.01 8.62
N MET A 185 -23.53 -15.93 9.39
CA MET A 185 -23.67 -15.04 10.54
C MET A 185 -22.68 -15.38 11.67
N GLU A 186 -22.31 -16.65 11.83
CA GLU A 186 -21.21 -17.07 12.71
C GLU A 186 -19.86 -16.44 12.32
N GLN A 187 -19.62 -16.14 11.03
CA GLN A 187 -18.40 -15.43 10.62
C GLN A 187 -18.46 -13.93 10.95
N PHE A 188 -19.61 -13.28 10.78
CA PHE A 188 -19.81 -11.90 11.24
C PHE A 188 -19.67 -11.77 12.77
N ASN A 189 -20.09 -12.79 13.54
CA ASN A 189 -19.93 -12.80 15.00
C ASN A 189 -18.46 -12.88 15.47
N LYS A 190 -17.52 -13.32 14.61
CA LYS A 190 -16.07 -13.25 14.89
C LYS A 190 -15.54 -11.80 14.91
N ILE A 191 -16.30 -10.83 14.35
CA ILE A 191 -15.96 -9.40 14.40
C ILE A 191 -16.60 -8.78 15.66
N GLU A 192 -15.93 -8.97 16.81
CA GLU A 192 -16.40 -8.56 18.14
C GLU A 192 -16.65 -7.05 18.26
N GLY A 193 -15.82 -6.22 17.61
CA GLY A 193 -15.90 -4.76 17.66
C GLY A 193 -17.12 -4.17 16.96
N SER A 194 -17.36 -2.87 17.10
CA SER A 194 -18.40 -2.15 16.35
C SER A 194 -18.13 -2.13 14.84
N SER A 195 -16.86 -2.26 14.44
CA SER A 195 -16.38 -2.39 13.07
C SER A 195 -15.26 -3.42 12.97
N GLY A 196 -14.91 -3.81 11.74
CA GLY A 196 -13.77 -4.67 11.44
C GLY A 196 -13.94 -5.45 10.14
N THR A 197 -12.94 -6.24 9.77
CA THR A 197 -12.96 -7.07 8.56
C THR A 197 -12.40 -8.47 8.83
N LEU A 198 -13.02 -9.49 8.25
CA LEU A 198 -12.58 -10.88 8.24
C LEU A 198 -12.45 -11.36 6.79
N VAL A 199 -11.23 -11.61 6.32
CA VAL A 199 -10.97 -12.24 5.02
C VAL A 199 -10.62 -13.71 5.23
N ILE A 200 -11.31 -14.60 4.52
CA ILE A 200 -11.06 -16.04 4.55
C ILE A 200 -10.68 -16.50 3.15
N ILE A 201 -9.42 -16.92 2.98
CA ILE A 201 -8.89 -17.50 1.74
C ILE A 201 -8.90 -19.03 1.89
N TYR A 202 -9.39 -19.73 0.86
CA TYR A 202 -9.50 -21.19 0.88
C TYR A 202 -9.22 -21.79 -0.51
N ASN A 203 -9.30 -23.13 -0.58
CA ASN A 203 -8.84 -23.91 -1.73
C ASN A 203 -7.40 -23.52 -2.11
N LEU A 204 -6.50 -23.62 -1.13
CA LEU A 204 -5.12 -23.16 -1.16
C LEU A 204 -4.34 -23.76 -2.33
N LYS A 205 -3.30 -23.07 -2.81
CA LYS A 205 -2.37 -23.62 -3.80
C LYS A 205 -1.60 -24.79 -3.18
N LEU A 206 -1.30 -25.80 -4.00
CA LEU A 206 -0.54 -26.98 -3.62
C LEU A 206 0.76 -27.05 -4.42
N MET A 207 1.79 -27.63 -3.82
CA MET A 207 3.03 -28.04 -4.49
C MET A 207 2.83 -29.35 -5.27
N ASP A 208 3.83 -29.75 -6.06
CA ASP A 208 3.86 -31.07 -6.75
C ASP A 208 3.69 -32.26 -5.79
N THR A 209 4.06 -32.11 -4.51
CA THR A 209 3.85 -33.13 -3.45
C THR A 209 2.39 -33.27 -3.03
N ARG A 210 1.50 -32.37 -3.50
CA ARG A 210 0.10 -32.18 -3.10
C ARG A 210 -0.11 -31.58 -1.70
N GLU A 211 0.97 -31.17 -1.03
CA GLU A 211 0.91 -30.39 0.21
C GLU A 211 0.74 -28.89 -0.10
N PRO A 212 0.14 -28.09 0.81
CA PRO A 212 0.05 -26.64 0.63
C PRO A 212 1.44 -25.98 0.63
N GLU A 213 1.58 -24.86 -0.08
CA GLU A 213 2.83 -24.06 -0.08
C GLU A 213 3.19 -23.45 1.30
N LEU A 214 2.21 -23.39 2.19
CA LEU A 214 2.32 -22.87 3.55
C LEU A 214 2.23 -24.03 4.56
N ASP A 215 3.27 -24.20 5.35
CA ASP A 215 3.37 -25.17 6.44
C ASP A 215 2.93 -24.51 7.77
N VAL A 216 1.99 -25.15 8.45
CA VAL A 216 1.45 -24.74 9.76
C VAL A 216 1.50 -25.89 10.79
N GLU A 217 2.20 -26.97 10.47
CA GLU A 217 2.29 -28.16 11.30
C GLU A 217 3.70 -28.34 11.92
N THR A 218 4.77 -27.84 11.28
CA THR A 218 6.12 -27.83 11.87
C THR A 218 6.24 -26.87 13.07
N ASP A 219 5.57 -25.72 13.03
CA ASP A 219 5.43 -24.81 14.18
C ASP A 219 4.01 -24.26 14.25
N HIS A 220 3.24 -24.72 15.25
CA HIS A 220 1.86 -24.31 15.47
C HIS A 220 1.70 -22.84 15.92
N GLN A 221 2.80 -22.11 16.14
CA GLN A 221 2.78 -20.66 16.39
C GLN A 221 3.14 -19.83 15.15
N ASP A 222 3.46 -20.43 14.01
CA ASP A 222 3.93 -19.73 12.80
C ASP A 222 3.14 -20.15 11.55
N ILE A 223 3.51 -19.54 10.42
CA ILE A 223 3.19 -19.97 9.06
C ILE A 223 4.53 -19.98 8.31
N LEU A 224 5.00 -21.16 7.93
CA LEU A 224 6.29 -21.35 7.28
C LEU A 224 6.15 -21.55 5.76
N MET A 225 7.21 -21.26 5.02
CA MET A 225 7.33 -21.69 3.62
C MET A 225 7.67 -23.18 3.59
N ALA A 226 6.77 -23.99 3.00
CA ALA A 226 7.00 -25.42 2.84
C ALA A 226 8.22 -25.71 1.95
N GLY A 227 8.85 -26.88 2.12
CA GLY A 227 10.03 -27.32 1.35
C GLY A 227 11.31 -26.48 1.49
N THR A 228 11.29 -25.36 2.21
CA THR A 228 12.41 -24.42 2.31
C THR A 228 13.40 -24.85 3.41
N PRO A 229 14.71 -25.00 3.11
CA PRO A 229 15.71 -25.43 4.10
C PRO A 229 15.94 -24.36 5.18
N SER A 230 16.38 -24.79 6.36
CA SER A 230 16.64 -23.93 7.51
C SER A 230 18.00 -23.23 7.50
N GLU A 231 18.97 -23.73 6.72
CA GLU A 231 20.33 -23.22 6.67
C GLU A 231 20.56 -22.32 5.44
N GLY A 232 21.33 -21.24 5.61
CA GLY A 232 21.60 -20.23 4.56
C GLY A 232 20.43 -19.29 4.22
N VAL A 233 19.18 -19.74 4.39
CA VAL A 233 17.96 -18.95 4.15
C VAL A 233 17.74 -17.95 5.28
N LYS A 234 17.46 -16.68 4.94
CA LYS A 234 17.16 -15.63 5.92
C LYS A 234 15.79 -15.86 6.57
N PRO A 235 15.61 -15.67 7.90
CA PRO A 235 14.39 -16.06 8.62
C PRO A 235 13.10 -15.54 7.98
N GLU A 236 13.09 -14.28 7.56
CA GLU A 236 11.99 -13.55 6.95
C GLU A 236 11.55 -14.10 5.58
N ARG A 237 12.36 -14.96 4.96
CA ARG A 237 12.00 -15.68 3.72
C ARG A 237 11.43 -17.08 3.98
N ARG A 238 11.42 -17.56 5.22
CA ARG A 238 10.93 -18.90 5.62
C ARG A 238 9.85 -18.86 6.70
N SER A 239 9.87 -17.88 7.60
CA SER A 239 8.94 -17.68 8.71
C SER A 239 8.12 -16.41 8.52
N PHE A 240 6.79 -16.53 8.49
CA PHE A 240 5.92 -15.36 8.38
C PHE A 240 5.94 -14.54 9.68
N ARG A 241 6.10 -15.18 10.85
CA ARG A 241 6.35 -14.51 12.14
C ARG A 241 7.62 -13.67 12.15
N ALA A 242 8.68 -14.09 11.48
CA ALA A 242 9.89 -13.27 11.30
C ALA A 242 9.61 -12.08 10.37
N TYR A 243 9.03 -12.31 9.19
CA TYR A 243 8.72 -11.24 8.22
C TYR A 243 7.77 -10.19 8.79
N ALA A 244 6.66 -10.61 9.39
CA ALA A 244 5.67 -9.75 10.04
C ALA A 244 6.28 -8.93 11.19
N ALA A 245 7.33 -9.42 11.86
CA ALA A 245 7.98 -8.68 12.92
C ALA A 245 8.75 -7.43 12.42
N VAL A 246 9.22 -7.43 11.17
CA VAL A 246 10.01 -6.34 10.56
C VAL A 246 9.28 -5.63 9.40
N LEU A 247 8.06 -6.05 9.06
CA LEU A 247 7.27 -5.56 7.92
C LEU A 247 7.03 -4.04 7.93
N TYR A 248 7.02 -3.42 9.11
CA TYR A 248 6.82 -1.97 9.28
C TYR A 248 7.92 -1.32 10.13
N ILE A 249 8.42 -0.15 9.69
CA ILE A 249 9.52 0.55 10.39
C ILE A 249 9.08 1.14 11.75
N ASP A 250 7.85 1.63 11.84
CA ASP A 250 7.14 1.89 13.11
C ASP A 250 5.88 1.00 13.16
N PRO A 251 5.94 -0.16 13.84
CA PRO A 251 4.79 -1.02 14.08
C PRO A 251 3.88 -0.41 15.16
N ARG A 252 2.57 -0.40 14.89
CA ARG A 252 1.53 0.10 15.80
C ARG A 252 0.40 -0.90 15.96
N MET A 253 -0.20 -1.32 14.84
CA MET A 253 -1.05 -2.51 14.78
C MET A 253 -0.29 -3.72 15.32
N ARG A 254 -0.93 -4.48 16.22
CA ARG A 254 -0.41 -5.73 16.77
C ARG A 254 -0.76 -6.86 15.82
N ILE A 255 0.22 -7.67 15.45
CA ILE A 255 0.00 -8.86 14.62
C ILE A 255 -0.01 -10.08 15.55
N PHE A 256 -0.97 -10.98 15.37
CA PHE A 256 -1.04 -12.29 16.01
C PHE A 256 -1.04 -13.35 14.91
N ILE A 257 -0.24 -14.40 15.08
CA ILE A 257 -0.19 -15.56 14.16
C ILE A 257 -0.53 -16.80 14.97
N GLN A 258 -1.52 -17.58 14.51
CA GLN A 258 -2.08 -18.74 15.21
C GLN A 258 -2.43 -18.42 16.68
N GLY A 259 -3.06 -17.26 16.92
CA GLY A 259 -3.42 -16.74 18.25
C GLY A 259 -2.26 -16.22 19.11
N HIS A 260 -1.00 -16.41 18.68
CA HIS A 260 0.20 -16.02 19.43
C HIS A 260 0.78 -14.69 18.89
N LYS A 261 1.06 -13.72 19.76
CA LYS A 261 1.47 -12.37 19.36
C LYS A 261 2.82 -12.38 18.65
N VAL A 262 2.93 -11.64 17.54
CA VAL A 262 4.21 -11.39 16.87
C VAL A 262 4.94 -10.28 17.61
N ARG A 263 6.20 -10.54 18.00
CA ARG A 263 7.08 -9.54 18.60
C ARG A 263 7.68 -8.68 17.50
N THR A 264 6.90 -7.69 17.06
CA THR A 264 7.32 -6.66 16.13
C THR A 264 8.55 -5.91 16.65
N LYS A 265 9.36 -5.37 15.74
CA LYS A 265 10.64 -4.74 16.04
C LYS A 265 10.84 -3.52 15.17
N ARG A 266 11.18 -2.39 15.79
CA ARG A 266 11.79 -1.26 15.09
C ARG A 266 13.28 -1.58 14.94
N LEU A 267 13.75 -1.88 13.73
CA LEU A 267 15.13 -2.38 13.53
C LEU A 267 16.21 -1.48 14.13
N SER A 268 16.01 -0.15 14.14
CA SER A 268 16.90 0.82 14.81
C SER A 268 17.11 0.58 16.31
N CYS A 269 16.17 -0.10 16.99
CA CYS A 269 16.25 -0.46 18.40
C CYS A 269 17.10 -1.72 18.64
N CYS A 270 17.28 -2.57 17.63
CA CYS A 270 17.80 -3.94 17.77
C CYS A 270 19.30 -4.06 17.40
N LEU A 271 20.02 -2.95 17.35
CA LEU A 271 21.38 -2.88 16.81
C LEU A 271 22.32 -2.20 17.81
N TYR A 272 23.59 -2.60 17.78
CA TYR A 272 24.67 -1.96 18.51
C TYR A 272 25.03 -0.62 17.87
N LYS A 273 25.11 0.43 18.71
CA LYS A 273 25.48 1.81 18.35
C LYS A 273 24.82 2.31 17.06
N PRO A 274 23.48 2.39 17.04
CA PRO A 274 22.74 2.96 15.91
C PRO A 274 23.09 4.45 15.76
N ARG A 275 23.39 4.87 14.54
CA ARG A 275 23.62 6.28 14.15
C ARG A 275 22.71 6.66 12.99
N VAL A 276 22.25 7.91 12.96
CA VAL A 276 21.49 8.47 11.84
C VAL A 276 22.34 9.41 11.00
N TYR A 277 22.21 9.36 9.68
CA TYR A 277 22.83 10.28 8.74
C TYR A 277 21.74 10.92 7.88
N LYS A 278 21.94 12.19 7.52
CA LYS A 278 21.02 12.96 6.67
C LYS A 278 21.52 12.98 5.23
N TYR A 279 20.71 12.44 4.32
CA TYR A 279 20.97 12.43 2.89
C TYR A 279 19.98 13.37 2.19
N THR A 280 20.46 14.52 1.74
CA THR A 280 19.68 15.48 0.96
C THR A 280 19.41 14.92 -0.43
N SER A 281 18.13 14.74 -0.80
CA SER A 281 17.75 14.22 -2.13
C SER A 281 17.28 15.36 -3.03
N THR A 282 18.01 15.58 -4.15
CA THR A 282 17.62 16.53 -5.20
C THR A 282 16.24 16.20 -5.76
N ARG A 283 16.02 14.93 -6.15
CA ARG A 283 14.73 14.44 -6.65
C ARG A 283 13.57 14.66 -5.67
N PHE A 284 13.79 14.48 -4.37
CA PHE A 284 12.77 14.76 -3.35
C PHE A 284 12.39 16.25 -3.33
N LYS A 285 13.38 17.15 -3.45
CA LYS A 285 13.15 18.59 -3.58
C LYS A 285 12.39 18.93 -4.87
N THR A 286 12.91 18.55 -6.03
CA THR A 286 12.33 18.90 -7.34
C THR A 286 10.88 18.42 -7.48
N ARG A 287 10.56 17.20 -7.05
CA ARG A 287 9.17 16.69 -7.10
C ARG A 287 8.24 17.36 -6.09
N ALA A 288 8.75 17.78 -4.93
CA ALA A 288 7.96 18.59 -3.99
C ALA A 288 7.67 20.00 -4.55
N GLU A 289 8.61 20.59 -5.29
CA GLU A 289 8.42 21.87 -5.99
C GLU A 289 7.40 21.74 -7.14
N GLN A 290 7.42 20.64 -7.89
CA GLN A 290 6.41 20.33 -8.92
C GLN A 290 5.00 20.19 -8.33
N GLU A 291 4.83 19.43 -7.23
CA GLU A 291 3.53 19.28 -6.56
C GLU A 291 3.01 20.56 -5.91
N VAL A 292 3.90 21.48 -5.49
CA VAL A 292 3.52 22.83 -5.07
C VAL A 292 3.07 23.69 -6.25
N LYS A 293 3.83 23.74 -7.36
CA LYS A 293 3.44 24.46 -8.59
C LYS A 293 2.07 24.00 -9.10
N LYS A 294 1.81 22.70 -9.10
CA LYS A 294 0.54 22.09 -9.50
C LYS A 294 -0.62 22.48 -8.58
N ALA A 295 -0.40 22.49 -7.27
CA ALA A 295 -1.42 22.94 -6.30
C ALA A 295 -1.70 24.45 -6.43
N ASP A 296 -0.69 25.26 -6.73
CA ASP A 296 -0.80 26.70 -6.96
C ASP A 296 -1.61 27.03 -8.23
N HIS A 297 -1.33 26.38 -9.36
CA HIS A 297 -2.13 26.52 -10.57
C HIS A 297 -3.60 26.10 -10.33
N LEU A 298 -3.84 24.95 -9.69
CA LEU A 298 -5.20 24.47 -9.38
C LEU A 298 -5.95 25.39 -8.39
N ALA A 299 -5.26 26.05 -7.46
CA ALA A 299 -5.84 27.03 -6.56
C ALA A 299 -6.20 28.33 -7.30
N LYS A 300 -5.32 28.84 -8.17
CA LYS A 300 -5.57 30.04 -9.01
C LYS A 300 -6.77 29.84 -9.93
N LEU A 301 -6.80 28.74 -10.69
CA LEU A 301 -7.90 28.41 -11.60
C LEU A 301 -9.26 28.27 -10.88
N ALA A 302 -9.27 27.82 -9.62
CA ALA A 302 -10.49 27.73 -8.83
C ALA A 302 -10.90 29.08 -8.23
N GLU A 303 -9.95 29.90 -7.79
CA GLU A 303 -10.16 31.27 -7.33
C GLU A 303 -10.72 32.17 -8.45
N GLU A 304 -10.22 32.02 -9.68
CA GLU A 304 -10.73 32.69 -10.88
C GLU A 304 -12.17 32.26 -11.19
N LYS A 305 -12.45 30.95 -11.23
CA LYS A 305 -13.82 30.43 -11.44
C LYS A 305 -14.80 30.84 -10.34
N ALA A 306 -14.35 30.92 -9.08
CA ALA A 306 -15.17 31.44 -7.98
C ALA A 306 -15.50 32.93 -8.16
N ARG A 307 -14.49 33.76 -8.47
CA ARG A 307 -14.65 35.20 -8.70
C ARG A 307 -15.53 35.49 -9.92
N GLU A 308 -15.39 34.71 -10.99
CA GLU A 308 -16.23 34.81 -12.17
C GLU A 308 -17.69 34.46 -11.86
N ALA A 309 -17.94 33.38 -11.12
CA ALA A 309 -19.29 32.98 -10.70
C ALA A 309 -19.94 34.00 -9.75
N GLU A 310 -19.19 34.58 -8.82
CA GLU A 310 -19.66 35.67 -7.95
C GLU A 310 -20.00 36.94 -8.76
N SER A 311 -19.15 37.33 -9.72
CA SER A 311 -19.42 38.46 -10.62
C SER A 311 -20.66 38.23 -11.50
N LYS A 312 -20.82 37.02 -12.05
CA LYS A 312 -22.03 36.60 -12.77
C LYS A 312 -23.27 36.63 -11.87
N SER A 313 -23.15 36.22 -10.60
CA SER A 313 -24.25 36.29 -9.63
C SER A 313 -24.66 37.72 -9.30
N LEU A 314 -23.71 38.61 -8.99
CA LEU A 314 -23.96 40.01 -8.65
C LEU A 314 -24.51 40.82 -9.84
N SER A 315 -24.03 40.53 -11.05
CA SER A 315 -24.56 41.16 -12.27
C SER A 315 -25.92 40.62 -12.68
N LEU A 316 -26.25 39.35 -12.39
CA LEU A 316 -27.62 38.83 -12.49
C LEU A 316 -28.55 39.50 -11.47
N GLU A 317 -28.13 39.63 -10.21
CA GLU A 317 -28.89 40.31 -9.15
C GLU A 317 -29.23 41.76 -9.56
N THR A 318 -28.24 42.48 -10.07
CA THR A 318 -28.38 43.86 -10.56
C THR A 318 -29.28 43.97 -11.81
N LYS A 319 -29.27 42.96 -12.70
CA LYS A 319 -30.12 42.93 -13.91
C LYS A 319 -31.57 42.56 -13.61
N LEU A 320 -31.82 41.78 -12.56
CA LEU A 320 -33.16 41.33 -12.18
C LEU A 320 -33.87 42.34 -11.27
N GLY A 321 -33.15 43.02 -10.37
CA GLY A 321 -33.71 44.09 -9.55
C GLY A 321 -34.94 43.65 -8.75
N ASP A 322 -36.05 44.38 -8.91
CA ASP A 322 -37.35 44.07 -8.28
C ASP A 322 -38.20 43.04 -9.07
N ASP A 323 -37.63 42.28 -10.01
CA ASP A 323 -38.37 41.21 -10.70
C ASP A 323 -38.75 40.07 -9.73
N MET A 324 -39.98 40.12 -9.26
CA MET A 324 -40.57 39.16 -8.35
C MET A 324 -41.00 37.83 -9.02
N SER A 325 -40.71 37.62 -10.31
CA SER A 325 -40.93 36.36 -11.02
C SER A 325 -40.33 35.17 -10.26
N ARG A 326 -41.11 34.09 -10.18
CA ARG A 326 -40.68 32.83 -9.56
C ARG A 326 -39.46 32.23 -10.26
N GLU A 327 -39.36 32.43 -11.57
CA GLU A 327 -38.29 31.85 -12.39
C GLU A 327 -36.99 32.66 -12.22
N SER A 328 -37.09 33.99 -12.27
CA SER A 328 -35.97 34.92 -12.01
C SER A 328 -35.35 34.70 -10.63
N ARG A 329 -36.17 34.57 -9.58
CA ARG A 329 -35.69 34.23 -8.23
C ARG A 329 -34.99 32.86 -8.16
N VAL A 330 -35.45 31.86 -8.92
CA VAL A 330 -34.81 30.52 -8.96
C VAL A 330 -33.48 30.58 -9.72
N ILE A 331 -33.40 31.33 -10.81
CA ILE A 331 -32.17 31.54 -11.58
C ILE A 331 -31.12 32.27 -10.73
N LEU A 332 -31.49 33.39 -10.09
CA LEU A 332 -30.61 34.14 -9.19
C LEU A 332 -30.10 33.27 -8.05
N ARG A 333 -31.00 32.55 -7.37
CA ARG A 333 -30.64 31.65 -6.27
C ARG A 333 -29.69 30.54 -6.73
N LYS A 334 -29.91 29.95 -7.90
CA LYS A 334 -29.01 28.94 -8.49
C LYS A 334 -27.62 29.51 -8.80
N ALA A 335 -27.54 30.77 -9.25
CA ALA A 335 -26.26 31.46 -9.45
C ALA A 335 -25.54 31.74 -8.11
N GLN A 336 -26.25 32.27 -7.10
CA GLN A 336 -25.72 32.53 -5.76
C GLN A 336 -25.23 31.23 -5.07
N GLU A 337 -26.02 30.14 -5.13
CA GLU A 337 -25.65 28.84 -4.55
C GLU A 337 -24.46 28.21 -5.31
N GLY A 338 -24.40 28.34 -6.64
CA GLY A 338 -23.27 27.90 -7.47
C GLY A 338 -21.97 28.65 -7.16
N ALA A 339 -22.04 29.98 -7.07
CA ALA A 339 -20.92 30.83 -6.69
C ALA A 339 -20.40 30.48 -5.28
N MET A 340 -21.30 30.30 -4.31
CA MET A 340 -20.95 29.89 -2.94
C MET A 340 -20.27 28.51 -2.90
N MET A 341 -20.64 27.57 -3.78
CA MET A 341 -19.97 26.28 -3.88
C MET A 341 -18.57 26.38 -4.49
N LEU A 342 -18.40 27.15 -5.58
CA LEU A 342 -17.08 27.39 -6.19
C LEU A 342 -16.14 28.14 -5.24
N ARG A 343 -16.63 29.11 -4.46
CA ARG A 343 -15.86 29.82 -3.43
C ARG A 343 -15.34 28.86 -2.35
N ARG A 344 -16.15 27.90 -1.89
CA ARG A 344 -15.71 26.83 -0.97
C ARG A 344 -14.64 25.94 -1.60
N GLU A 345 -14.78 25.58 -2.88
CA GLU A 345 -13.79 24.77 -3.59
C GLU A 345 -12.44 25.50 -3.74
N ALA A 346 -12.47 26.79 -4.08
CA ALA A 346 -11.29 27.65 -4.13
C ALA A 346 -10.59 27.75 -2.76
N GLU A 347 -11.36 27.98 -1.69
CA GLU A 347 -10.84 27.96 -0.32
C GLU A 347 -10.15 26.64 0.06
N VAL A 348 -10.72 25.49 -0.32
CA VAL A 348 -10.14 24.17 -0.05
C VAL A 348 -8.84 23.98 -0.81
N LYS A 349 -8.80 24.30 -2.11
CA LYS A 349 -7.57 24.20 -2.93
C LYS A 349 -6.48 25.15 -2.46
N LYS A 350 -6.84 26.36 -2.03
CA LYS A 350 -5.90 27.31 -1.41
C LYS A 350 -5.30 26.75 -0.12
N LYS A 351 -6.11 26.18 0.78
CA LYS A 351 -5.62 25.54 2.02
C LYS A 351 -4.68 24.35 1.73
N ILE A 352 -4.94 23.60 0.65
CA ILE A 352 -4.04 22.52 0.18
C ILE A 352 -2.71 23.10 -0.34
N GLN A 353 -2.75 24.15 -1.16
CA GLN A 353 -1.55 24.84 -1.65
C GLN A 353 -0.72 25.44 -0.50
N GLU A 354 -1.34 26.15 0.44
CA GLU A 354 -0.67 26.71 1.63
C GLU A 354 -0.02 25.59 2.48
N SER A 355 -0.68 24.44 2.61
CA SER A 355 -0.14 23.26 3.31
C SER A 355 1.10 22.69 2.61
N LYS A 356 1.03 22.44 1.29
CA LYS A 356 2.16 21.95 0.50
C LYS A 356 3.31 22.96 0.46
N GLN A 357 3.01 24.25 0.31
CA GLN A 357 3.99 25.33 0.30
C GLN A 357 4.69 25.49 1.67
N LYS A 358 4.00 25.15 2.78
CA LYS A 358 4.62 25.03 4.09
C LYS A 358 5.52 23.78 4.17
N ALA A 359 4.99 22.61 3.81
CA ALA A 359 5.72 21.34 3.84
C ALA A 359 6.96 21.33 2.93
N LEU A 360 6.98 22.11 1.85
CA LEU A 360 8.16 22.30 1.00
C LEU A 360 9.36 22.88 1.77
N LYS A 361 9.11 23.76 2.75
CA LYS A 361 10.16 24.43 3.55
C LYS A 361 10.89 23.48 4.51
N ASP A 362 10.28 22.34 4.86
CA ASP A 362 10.93 21.32 5.69
C ASP A 362 12.06 20.61 4.91
N PRO A 363 13.18 20.21 5.54
CA PRO A 363 14.31 19.59 4.84
C PRO A 363 13.92 18.35 4.03
N LYS A 364 14.29 18.33 2.74
CA LYS A 364 14.02 17.22 1.80
C LYS A 364 15.11 16.14 1.89
N GLU A 365 15.17 15.53 3.07
CA GLU A 365 16.22 14.60 3.48
C GLU A 365 15.65 13.20 3.76
N LEU A 366 16.36 12.17 3.29
CA LEU A 366 16.19 10.81 3.81
C LEU A 366 17.08 10.64 5.05
N SER A 367 16.63 9.80 5.98
CA SER A 367 17.37 9.49 7.21
C SER A 367 17.88 8.06 7.15
N PHE A 368 19.16 7.88 6.85
CA PHE A 368 19.81 6.56 6.84
C PHE A 368 20.24 6.22 8.26
N ILE A 369 19.75 5.11 8.81
CA ILE A 369 20.11 4.63 10.15
C ILE A 369 20.98 3.38 10.00
N PHE A 370 22.19 3.39 10.55
CA PHE A 370 23.11 2.25 10.52
C PHE A 370 23.43 1.77 11.93
N GLY A 371 23.50 0.45 12.14
CA GLY A 371 23.83 -0.18 13.41
C GLY A 371 24.38 -1.60 13.21
N VAL A 372 25.20 -2.11 14.13
CA VAL A 372 25.76 -3.48 14.01
C VAL A 372 24.82 -4.51 14.65
N ASN A 373 24.46 -5.55 13.89
CA ASN A 373 23.70 -6.70 14.42
C ASN A 373 24.64 -7.65 15.16
N ILE A 374 24.88 -7.39 16.45
CA ILE A 374 25.77 -8.20 17.28
C ILE A 374 25.16 -9.54 17.72
N GLU A 375 23.84 -9.71 17.69
CA GLU A 375 23.22 -11.02 17.98
C GLU A 375 23.33 -12.00 16.79
N GLN A 376 23.26 -11.52 15.54
CA GLN A 376 23.33 -12.35 14.33
C GLN A 376 24.10 -11.63 13.20
N ARG A 377 25.44 -11.76 13.17
CA ARG A 377 26.34 -11.01 12.27
C ARG A 377 26.20 -11.30 10.77
N ASP A 378 25.47 -12.36 10.39
CA ASP A 378 25.15 -12.69 8.99
C ASP A 378 23.81 -12.11 8.54
N LEU A 379 22.98 -11.62 9.47
CA LEU A 379 21.71 -10.94 9.20
C LEU A 379 21.96 -9.44 9.09
N ASP A 380 22.71 -9.07 8.06
CA ASP A 380 23.22 -7.72 7.79
C ASP A 380 22.94 -7.26 6.35
N GLY A 381 23.03 -5.95 6.10
CA GLY A 381 22.60 -5.33 4.84
C GLY A 381 21.45 -4.33 5.03
N MET A 382 20.95 -3.78 3.93
CA MET A 382 19.99 -2.68 3.93
C MET A 382 18.54 -3.18 3.96
N PHE A 383 17.73 -2.54 4.79
CA PHE A 383 16.27 -2.64 4.82
C PHE A 383 15.69 -1.31 4.32
N VAL A 384 15.06 -1.37 3.15
CA VAL A 384 14.50 -0.20 2.46
C VAL A 384 12.98 -0.27 2.58
N TYR A 385 12.43 0.65 3.36
CA TYR A 385 11.00 0.85 3.54
C TYR A 385 10.49 1.93 2.58
N ASN A 386 9.22 1.84 2.22
CA ASN A 386 8.49 2.84 1.45
C ASN A 386 7.18 3.18 2.16
N CYS A 387 6.98 4.45 2.51
CA CYS A 387 5.92 4.90 3.42
C CYS A 387 5.69 3.92 4.58
N SER A 388 6.78 3.60 5.28
CA SER A 388 6.88 2.70 6.43
C SER A 388 6.60 1.21 6.20
N ARG A 389 6.38 0.75 4.96
CA ARG A 389 6.28 -0.67 4.56
C ARG A 389 7.59 -1.20 3.98
N LEU A 390 8.07 -2.34 4.47
CA LEU A 390 9.28 -2.99 3.96
C LEU A 390 9.12 -3.41 2.49
N ILE A 391 10.03 -2.98 1.61
CA ILE A 391 10.07 -3.38 0.19
C ILE A 391 11.28 -4.29 -0.09
N LYS A 392 12.47 -3.91 0.41
CA LYS A 392 13.74 -4.64 0.19
C LYS A 392 14.43 -4.93 1.52
N MET A 393 15.04 -6.11 1.67
CA MET A 393 15.69 -6.58 2.90
C MET A 393 17.04 -7.24 2.61
N TYR A 394 17.99 -7.14 3.53
CA TYR A 394 19.35 -7.72 3.42
C TYR A 394 20.17 -7.29 2.19
N GLU A 395 19.80 -6.19 1.53
CA GLU A 395 20.45 -5.74 0.30
C GLU A 395 21.87 -5.22 0.59
N LYS A 396 22.88 -5.75 -0.12
CA LYS A 396 24.27 -5.38 0.12
C LYS A 396 24.64 -4.10 -0.64
N THR A 397 25.41 -3.22 -0.02
CA THR A 397 25.91 -2.00 -0.66
C THR A 397 27.28 -1.57 -0.11
N GLY A 398 28.00 -0.75 -0.86
CA GLY A 398 29.33 -0.26 -0.50
C GLY A 398 30.30 -1.41 -0.16
N PRO A 399 31.11 -1.30 0.90
CA PRO A 399 32.10 -2.31 1.26
C PRO A 399 31.55 -3.73 1.52
N GLN A 400 30.24 -3.90 1.75
CA GLN A 400 29.63 -5.23 1.89
C GLN A 400 29.61 -6.04 0.58
N LEU A 401 29.86 -5.40 -0.57
CA LEU A 401 29.98 -6.05 -1.88
C LEU A 401 31.41 -6.57 -2.15
N GLU A 402 32.40 -6.13 -1.37
CA GLU A 402 33.83 -6.39 -1.60
C GLU A 402 34.31 -7.73 -0.98
N GLY A 403 33.40 -8.52 -0.39
CA GLY A 403 33.68 -9.85 0.15
C GLY A 403 34.53 -9.91 1.44
N GLY A 404 34.95 -8.76 1.98
CA GLY A 404 35.73 -8.67 3.22
C GLY A 404 34.91 -8.56 4.51
N MET A 405 35.58 -8.50 5.66
CA MET A 405 34.95 -8.24 6.96
C MET A 405 34.55 -6.76 7.18
N ALA A 406 34.83 -5.87 6.21
CA ALA A 406 34.50 -4.45 6.30
C ALA A 406 32.99 -4.25 6.15
N CYS A 407 32.36 -3.54 7.09
CA CYS A 407 30.91 -3.36 7.15
C CYS A 407 30.07 -4.66 7.28
N GLY A 408 30.70 -5.83 7.38
CA GLY A 408 30.02 -7.08 7.68
C GLY A 408 29.34 -7.01 9.05
N GLY A 409 28.10 -7.48 9.14
CA GLY A 409 27.30 -7.36 10.36
C GLY A 409 26.58 -6.02 10.53
N VAL A 410 26.76 -5.04 9.63
CA VAL A 410 26.04 -3.77 9.69
C VAL A 410 24.68 -3.86 8.99
N VAL A 411 23.62 -3.55 9.72
CA VAL A 411 22.27 -3.32 9.17
C VAL A 411 22.10 -1.83 8.90
N GLY A 412 21.59 -1.49 7.72
CA GLY A 412 21.13 -0.15 7.37
C GLY A 412 19.61 -0.12 7.25
N VAL A 413 18.98 0.99 7.61
CA VAL A 413 17.53 1.19 7.56
C VAL A 413 17.23 2.57 6.98
N VAL A 414 16.26 2.65 6.06
CA VAL A 414 15.72 3.90 5.53
C VAL A 414 14.22 3.75 5.27
N ASP A 415 13.46 4.83 5.46
CA ASP A 415 12.09 4.96 4.94
C ASP A 415 12.08 6.01 3.83
N VAL A 416 11.46 5.68 2.71
CA VAL A 416 11.46 6.47 1.47
C VAL A 416 10.02 6.84 1.12
N PRO A 417 9.65 8.12 1.01
CA PRO A 417 8.29 8.50 0.64
C PRO A 417 8.01 8.20 -0.85
N TYR A 418 6.74 7.94 -1.19
CA TYR A 418 6.28 7.76 -2.58
C TYR A 418 6.80 8.82 -3.55
N LEU A 419 6.91 10.07 -3.09
CA LEU A 419 7.41 11.20 -3.88
C LEU A 419 8.84 10.97 -4.41
N VAL A 420 9.67 10.14 -3.76
CA VAL A 420 11.03 9.82 -4.21
C VAL A 420 11.04 8.54 -5.06
N LEU A 421 10.52 7.45 -4.50
CA LEU A 421 10.40 6.13 -5.14
C LEU A 421 8.99 5.57 -4.94
N GLU A 422 8.43 4.99 -6.00
CA GLU A 422 7.23 4.15 -5.93
C GLU A 422 7.62 2.67 -6.05
N PRO A 423 6.93 1.76 -5.36
CA PRO A 423 7.17 0.32 -5.45
C PRO A 423 6.64 -0.27 -6.76
N THR A 424 7.09 -1.49 -7.08
CA THR A 424 6.49 -2.32 -8.12
C THR A 424 5.14 -2.89 -7.69
N HIS A 425 4.44 -3.48 -8.66
CA HIS A 425 3.09 -4.04 -8.51
C HIS A 425 2.90 -5.06 -7.36
N ASN A 426 3.96 -5.76 -6.94
CA ASN A 426 3.96 -6.73 -5.83
C ASN A 426 4.56 -6.18 -4.51
N LYS A 427 4.97 -4.91 -4.48
CA LYS A 427 5.67 -4.25 -3.37
C LYS A 427 6.95 -4.95 -2.87
N GLN A 428 7.63 -5.74 -3.72
CA GLN A 428 8.91 -6.38 -3.39
C GLN A 428 10.11 -5.75 -4.14
N ASP A 429 9.87 -4.78 -5.01
CA ASP A 429 10.93 -3.93 -5.58
C ASP A 429 10.42 -2.51 -5.87
N PHE A 430 11.26 -1.66 -6.49
CA PHE A 430 10.96 -0.28 -6.86
C PHE A 430 10.79 -0.11 -8.38
N ALA A 431 9.80 0.69 -8.79
CA ALA A 431 9.51 0.92 -10.21
C ALA A 431 10.63 1.68 -10.92
N ASP A 432 11.31 2.62 -10.23
CA ASP A 432 12.47 3.35 -10.77
C ASP A 432 13.79 2.69 -10.34
N ALA A 433 14.21 1.70 -11.13
CA ALA A 433 15.46 0.98 -10.92
C ALA A 433 16.73 1.84 -11.18
N LYS A 434 16.64 3.03 -11.80
CA LYS A 434 17.78 3.95 -11.96
C LYS A 434 18.06 4.65 -10.63
N GLU A 435 17.01 5.17 -10.02
CA GLU A 435 17.05 5.86 -8.73
C GLU A 435 17.25 4.93 -7.54
N TYR A 436 16.64 3.74 -7.55
CA TYR A 436 16.87 2.77 -6.49
C TYR A 436 18.36 2.39 -6.40
N ARG A 437 19.04 2.24 -7.54
CA ARG A 437 20.50 2.08 -7.60
C ARG A 437 21.27 3.34 -7.17
N HIS A 438 20.74 4.55 -7.38
CA HIS A 438 21.35 5.78 -6.85
C HIS A 438 21.24 5.84 -5.32
N LEU A 439 20.05 5.56 -4.77
CA LEU A 439 19.79 5.45 -3.33
C LEU A 439 20.75 4.43 -2.68
N LEU A 440 20.88 3.22 -3.25
CA LEU A 440 21.80 2.21 -2.74
C LEU A 440 23.26 2.68 -2.72
N ARG A 441 23.74 3.39 -3.76
CA ARG A 441 25.11 3.98 -3.77
C ARG A 441 25.27 5.01 -2.66
N GLY A 442 24.30 5.93 -2.52
CA GLY A 442 24.27 6.90 -1.43
C GLY A 442 24.28 6.23 -0.05
N MET A 443 23.54 5.14 0.15
CA MET A 443 23.60 4.35 1.38
C MET A 443 24.97 3.68 1.58
N GLY A 444 25.63 3.21 0.51
CA GLY A 444 26.98 2.62 0.56
C GLY A 444 28.07 3.60 0.98
N GLU A 445 28.02 4.85 0.48
CA GLU A 445 28.92 5.94 0.90
C GLU A 445 28.76 6.25 2.41
N HIS A 446 27.51 6.35 2.88
CA HIS A 446 27.21 6.62 4.29
C HIS A 446 27.50 5.42 5.20
N LEU A 447 27.37 4.19 4.70
CA LEU A 447 27.79 2.96 5.39
C LEU A 447 29.31 2.94 5.62
N ALA A 448 30.10 3.31 4.61
CA ALA A 448 31.54 3.44 4.76
C ALA A 448 31.91 4.52 5.79
N GLN A 449 31.19 5.65 5.83
CA GLN A 449 31.34 6.64 6.91
C GLN A 449 30.94 6.09 8.28
N TYR A 450 29.85 5.33 8.38
CA TYR A 450 29.43 4.69 9.63
C TYR A 450 30.49 3.73 10.18
N TRP A 451 31.17 3.00 9.31
CA TRP A 451 32.26 2.10 9.70
C TRP A 451 33.50 2.87 10.20
N LYS A 452 33.88 3.98 9.53
CA LYS A 452 34.88 4.94 10.04
C LYS A 452 34.47 5.47 11.42
N ASP A 453 33.27 6.03 11.54
CA ASP A 453 32.72 6.66 12.75
C ASP A 453 32.57 5.72 13.96
N SER A 454 32.41 4.41 13.70
CA SER A 454 32.24 3.40 14.74
C SER A 454 33.57 2.95 15.37
N ASN A 455 34.71 3.29 14.74
CA ASN A 455 36.07 2.93 15.18
C ASN A 455 36.30 1.43 15.45
N ILE A 456 35.51 0.54 14.82
CA ILE A 456 35.62 -0.92 14.99
C ILE A 456 36.97 -1.42 14.43
N ALA A 457 37.35 -0.93 13.25
CA ALA A 457 38.64 -1.26 12.63
C ALA A 457 39.84 -0.90 13.53
N GLN A 458 39.82 0.26 14.21
CA GLN A 458 40.88 0.71 15.12
C GLN A 458 41.04 -0.19 16.35
N LYS A 459 39.98 -0.88 16.77
CA LYS A 459 40.02 -1.86 17.88
C LYS A 459 40.46 -3.27 17.45
N GLY A 460 40.52 -3.52 16.15
CA GLY A 460 40.68 -4.85 15.56
C GLY A 460 39.33 -5.56 15.40
N ILE A 461 38.93 -5.81 14.16
CA ILE A 461 37.60 -6.35 13.81
C ILE A 461 37.37 -7.73 14.45
N VAL A 462 38.38 -8.61 14.47
CA VAL A 462 38.29 -9.94 15.09
C VAL A 462 38.02 -9.82 16.60
N LYS A 463 38.82 -9.02 17.32
CA LYS A 463 38.68 -8.79 18.77
C LYS A 463 37.30 -8.24 19.15
N PHE A 464 36.73 -7.38 18.32
CA PHE A 464 35.37 -6.86 18.49
C PHE A 464 34.31 -7.98 18.42
N TRP A 465 34.45 -8.93 17.50
CA TRP A 465 33.54 -10.07 17.39
C TRP A 465 33.78 -11.13 18.48
N ASP A 466 35.03 -11.33 18.90
CA ASP A 466 35.39 -12.17 20.05
C ASP A 466 34.73 -11.67 21.35
N GLU A 467 34.69 -10.34 21.56
CA GLU A 467 34.07 -9.70 22.74
C GLU A 467 32.57 -10.04 22.88
N PHE A 468 31.87 -10.26 21.76
CA PHE A 468 30.45 -10.63 21.73
C PHE A 468 30.21 -12.15 21.57
N GLY A 469 31.28 -12.95 21.52
CA GLY A 469 31.25 -14.40 21.59
C GLY A 469 31.33 -15.15 20.26
N TYR A 470 31.72 -14.52 19.15
CA TYR A 470 31.85 -15.19 17.86
C TYR A 470 33.18 -15.96 17.72
N LEU A 471 33.35 -16.97 18.58
CA LEU A 471 34.57 -17.79 18.66
C LEU A 471 34.78 -18.73 17.44
N SER A 472 33.81 -18.78 16.51
CA SER A 472 33.88 -19.56 15.29
C SER A 472 34.47 -18.77 14.13
N ALA A 473 35.39 -19.41 13.40
CA ALA A 473 35.96 -18.89 12.15
C ALA A 473 34.92 -18.75 11.02
N SER A 474 33.80 -19.48 11.08
CA SER A 474 32.71 -19.34 10.09
C SER A 474 31.86 -18.10 10.40
N TRP A 475 31.68 -17.23 9.39
CA TRP A 475 30.92 -15.99 9.56
C TRP A 475 29.45 -16.24 9.94
N SER A 476 28.83 -17.26 9.37
CA SER A 476 27.42 -17.63 9.62
C SER A 476 27.17 -18.39 10.93
N SER A 477 28.21 -18.71 11.70
CA SER A 477 28.02 -19.28 13.04
C SER A 477 27.42 -18.27 14.00
N LEU A 478 26.38 -18.68 14.73
CA LEU A 478 25.82 -17.93 15.85
C LEU A 478 26.88 -17.66 16.94
N PRO A 479 26.77 -16.55 17.70
CA PRO A 479 27.69 -16.28 18.80
C PRO A 479 27.45 -17.21 19.99
N SER A 480 28.48 -17.39 20.82
CA SER A 480 28.46 -18.25 22.00
C SER A 480 27.23 -17.95 22.90
N PRO A 481 26.51 -19.00 23.35
CA PRO A 481 25.36 -18.89 24.23
C PRO A 481 25.74 -18.73 25.71
N GLU A 482 27.04 -18.68 26.06
CA GLU A 482 27.47 -18.51 27.45
C GLU A 482 26.98 -17.20 28.07
N GLN A 483 26.62 -17.23 29.35
CA GLN A 483 25.99 -16.09 30.02
C GLN A 483 26.83 -14.80 30.03
N ARG A 484 28.17 -14.91 29.95
CA ARG A 484 29.07 -13.74 29.81
C ARG A 484 28.83 -12.99 28.50
N TYR A 485 28.72 -13.70 27.37
CA TYR A 485 28.54 -13.09 26.06
C TYR A 485 27.10 -12.60 25.86
N LYS A 486 26.10 -13.37 26.31
CA LYS A 486 24.70 -12.91 26.35
C LYS A 486 24.55 -11.62 27.15
N ARG A 487 25.12 -11.55 28.36
CA ARG A 487 25.12 -10.32 29.20
C ARG A 487 25.83 -9.17 28.49
N ARG A 488 26.96 -9.42 27.81
CA ARG A 488 27.72 -8.38 27.08
C ARG A 488 26.91 -7.77 25.93
N ARG A 489 26.20 -8.59 25.14
CA ARG A 489 25.35 -8.10 24.03
C ARG A 489 24.08 -7.41 24.54
N ALA A 490 23.38 -8.01 25.50
CA ALA A 490 22.16 -7.46 26.10
C ALA A 490 22.38 -6.15 26.90
N MET A 491 23.62 -5.84 27.29
CA MET A 491 23.97 -4.55 27.91
C MET A 491 24.10 -3.41 26.88
N GLU A 492 24.38 -3.71 25.61
CA GLU A 492 24.61 -2.70 24.57
C GLU A 492 23.38 -2.48 23.65
N ILE A 493 22.42 -3.42 23.63
CA ILE A 493 21.13 -3.28 22.93
C ILE A 493 19.99 -3.13 23.96
N PRO A 494 19.33 -1.96 24.07
CA PRO A 494 18.26 -1.75 25.03
C PRO A 494 16.98 -2.48 24.62
N LEU A 495 16.37 -3.23 25.54
CA LEU A 495 15.14 -3.97 25.29
C LEU A 495 13.93 -3.03 25.18
N THR A 496 13.38 -2.89 23.97
CA THR A 496 12.12 -2.17 23.73
C THR A 496 10.93 -3.11 23.58
N ILE A 497 9.79 -2.76 24.16
CA ILE A 497 8.55 -3.56 24.14
C ILE A 497 7.32 -2.66 23.92
N GLN A 498 6.29 -3.18 23.26
CA GLN A 498 5.04 -2.46 22.99
C GLN A 498 3.99 -2.75 24.06
N CYS A 499 3.36 -1.71 24.63
CA CYS A 499 2.22 -1.85 25.53
C CYS A 499 0.98 -2.34 24.77
N ASP A 500 0.40 -3.46 25.19
CA ASP A 500 -0.75 -4.09 24.54
C ASP A 500 -2.05 -3.24 24.62
N LYS A 501 -2.17 -2.38 25.63
CA LYS A 501 -3.35 -1.51 25.83
C LYS A 501 -3.31 -0.17 25.10
N CYS A 502 -2.15 0.46 24.98
CA CYS A 502 -2.04 1.82 24.44
C CYS A 502 -1.09 1.97 23.23
N LEU A 503 -0.58 0.84 22.72
CA LEU A 503 0.28 0.71 21.54
C LEU A 503 1.59 1.53 21.57
N LYS A 504 1.89 2.20 22.70
CA LYS A 504 3.14 2.93 22.93
C LYS A 504 4.29 1.96 23.14
N TRP A 505 5.44 2.30 22.56
CA TRP A 505 6.71 1.64 22.81
C TRP A 505 7.34 2.15 24.10
N ARG A 506 7.84 1.23 24.93
CA ARG A 506 8.58 1.49 26.16
C ARG A 506 9.96 0.87 26.07
N THR A 507 10.95 1.54 26.66
CA THR A 507 12.29 0.97 26.89
C THR A 507 12.32 0.39 28.30
N LEU A 508 12.81 -0.84 28.45
CA LEU A 508 13.01 -1.46 29.76
C LEU A 508 14.46 -1.23 30.23
N PRO A 509 14.68 -0.89 31.52
CA PRO A 509 16.03 -0.75 32.07
C PRO A 509 16.74 -2.11 32.09
N PHE A 510 18.05 -2.11 31.81
CA PHE A 510 18.86 -3.33 31.88
C PHE A 510 18.92 -3.86 33.32
N GLN A 511 18.66 -5.16 33.49
CA GLN A 511 18.77 -5.88 34.76
C GLN A 511 19.47 -7.22 34.48
N MET A 512 20.35 -7.67 35.39
CA MET A 512 21.13 -8.91 35.18
C MET A 512 20.24 -10.16 35.08
N ASP A 513 19.07 -10.13 35.70
CA ASP A 513 18.05 -11.19 35.73
C ASP A 513 16.99 -11.02 34.62
N ALA A 514 17.11 -9.98 33.79
CA ALA A 514 16.30 -9.79 32.57
C ALA A 514 16.96 -10.41 31.32
N VAL A 515 18.23 -10.84 31.41
CA VAL A 515 18.88 -11.60 30.33
C VAL A 515 18.20 -12.97 30.23
N ASP A 516 17.86 -13.39 29.00
CA ASP A 516 17.00 -14.54 28.67
C ASP A 516 15.54 -14.48 29.17
N LYS A 517 15.12 -13.41 29.86
CA LYS A 517 13.76 -13.29 30.41
C LYS A 517 12.71 -13.09 29.31
N ARG A 518 11.91 -14.13 29.06
CA ARG A 518 10.70 -14.01 28.23
C ARG A 518 9.60 -13.25 28.97
N TYR A 519 9.50 -11.95 28.69
CA TYR A 519 8.31 -11.15 29.05
C TYR A 519 7.05 -11.75 28.41
N PRO A 520 5.86 -11.63 29.02
CA PRO A 520 4.61 -12.11 28.44
C PRO A 520 4.18 -11.24 27.25
N ASP A 521 3.41 -11.80 26.32
CA ASP A 521 2.97 -11.09 25.12
C ASP A 521 1.89 -10.03 25.41
N SER A 522 1.10 -10.23 26.47
CA SER A 522 0.10 -9.30 27.02
C SER A 522 0.71 -8.17 27.87
N TRP A 523 2.00 -7.85 27.68
CA TRP A 523 2.71 -6.83 28.46
C TRP A 523 2.06 -5.44 28.32
N VAL A 524 1.92 -4.73 29.45
CA VAL A 524 1.36 -3.38 29.54
C VAL A 524 2.29 -2.44 30.32
N CYS A 525 2.14 -1.13 30.16
CA CYS A 525 3.01 -0.14 30.83
C CYS A 525 3.20 -0.38 32.34
N LEU A 526 2.15 -0.82 33.06
CA LEU A 526 2.19 -1.07 34.51
C LEU A 526 3.19 -2.18 34.92
N MET A 527 3.70 -2.94 33.95
CA MET A 527 4.72 -3.96 34.11
C MET A 527 6.13 -3.44 33.80
N ASN A 528 6.32 -2.12 33.67
CA ASN A 528 7.62 -1.47 33.50
C ASN A 528 8.23 -1.13 34.87
N PRO A 529 9.48 -1.55 35.17
CA PRO A 529 10.19 -1.11 36.37
C PRO A 529 10.53 0.40 36.40
N ASP A 530 10.45 1.09 35.26
CA ASP A 530 10.66 2.55 35.17
C ASP A 530 9.36 3.33 35.46
N SER A 531 9.31 4.01 36.62
CA SER A 531 8.19 4.83 37.09
C SER A 531 7.92 6.13 36.31
N THR A 532 8.78 6.45 35.33
CA THR A 532 8.48 7.50 34.34
C THR A 532 7.65 6.97 33.16
N GLN A 533 7.62 5.65 32.97
CA GLN A 533 7.02 4.96 31.83
C GLN A 533 5.99 3.86 32.23
N ASP A 534 5.70 3.73 33.52
CA ASP A 534 4.76 2.78 34.14
C ASP A 534 3.28 2.95 33.74
N ARG A 535 2.90 4.12 33.26
CA ARG A 535 1.50 4.47 32.92
C ARG A 535 1.27 4.60 31.42
N CYS A 536 0.03 4.33 30.99
CA CYS A 536 -0.36 4.42 29.58
C CYS A 536 -0.31 5.85 29.03
N ASP A 537 -0.50 6.85 29.90
CA ASP A 537 -0.62 8.27 29.54
C ASP A 537 0.73 9.00 29.50
N ALA A 538 1.78 8.41 30.07
CA ALA A 538 3.14 8.93 29.90
C ALA A 538 3.49 8.97 28.40
N PRO A 539 4.13 10.06 27.90
CA PRO A 539 4.45 10.20 26.49
C PRO A 539 5.37 9.06 26.00
N GLU A 540 5.35 8.75 24.71
CA GLU A 540 6.32 7.81 24.14
C GLU A 540 7.69 8.49 24.03
N GLN A 541 8.73 7.82 24.56
CA GLN A 541 10.11 8.28 24.44
C GLN A 541 10.59 8.09 22.99
N LYS A 542 10.80 9.20 22.27
CA LYS A 542 11.44 9.15 20.95
C LYS A 542 12.91 8.72 21.09
N GLN A 543 13.40 7.94 20.13
CA GLN A 543 14.81 7.55 20.09
C GLN A 543 15.67 8.70 19.59
N ASN A 544 16.51 9.24 20.46
CA ASN A 544 17.51 10.24 20.10
C ASN A 544 18.78 9.54 19.60
N LEU A 545 18.76 9.10 18.34
CA LEU A 545 19.93 8.50 17.69
C LEU A 545 21.03 9.56 17.45
N PRO A 546 22.30 9.28 17.79
CA PRO A 546 23.41 10.17 17.46
C PRO A 546 23.48 10.45 15.96
N CYS A 547 23.53 11.73 15.59
CA CYS A 547 23.68 12.15 14.21
C CYS A 547 25.15 12.05 13.78
N GLY A 548 25.42 11.32 12.70
CA GLY A 548 26.70 11.31 12.00
C GLY A 548 26.64 12.21 10.77
N VAL A 549 27.80 12.64 10.29
CA VAL A 549 27.95 13.52 9.12
C VAL A 549 28.82 12.82 8.10
N LEU A 550 28.36 12.72 6.85
CA LEU A 550 29.22 12.24 5.76
C LEU A 550 30.36 13.24 5.53
N LYS A 551 31.58 12.83 5.89
CA LYS A 551 32.77 13.57 5.51
C LYS A 551 33.07 13.18 4.07
N LYS A 552 32.68 14.05 3.13
CA LYS A 552 33.25 14.03 1.79
C LYS A 552 34.73 14.38 1.93
N ASP A 553 35.58 13.36 1.97
CA ASP A 553 37.02 13.51 1.93
C ASP A 553 37.35 14.36 0.69
N ARG A 554 38.05 15.48 0.88
CA ARG A 554 38.27 16.46 -0.19
C ARG A 554 39.28 15.87 -1.16
N GLN A 555 38.79 15.26 -2.25
CA GLN A 555 39.61 14.61 -3.28
C GLN A 555 40.83 15.48 -3.59
N THR A 556 42.01 14.89 -3.44
CA THR A 556 43.26 15.52 -3.83
C THR A 556 43.26 15.77 -5.34
N ALA A 557 44.09 16.69 -5.82
CA ALA A 557 44.24 16.89 -7.27
C ALA A 557 44.69 15.58 -7.95
N GLU A 558 45.56 14.80 -7.30
CA GLU A 558 46.01 13.49 -7.78
C GLU A 558 44.89 12.44 -7.85
N ASP A 559 43.95 12.41 -6.92
CA ASP A 559 42.85 11.44 -6.96
C ASP A 559 41.78 11.83 -7.99
N LYS A 560 41.58 13.15 -8.22
CA LYS A 560 40.81 13.63 -9.37
C LYS A 560 41.49 13.28 -10.69
N GLN A 561 42.81 13.48 -10.80
CA GLN A 561 43.60 13.08 -11.98
C GLN A 561 43.47 11.57 -12.22
N LYS A 562 43.61 10.78 -11.14
CA LYS A 562 43.20 9.38 -10.92
C LYS A 562 41.94 9.00 -11.69
N GLU A 563 40.83 9.51 -11.14
CA GLU A 563 39.48 9.21 -11.58
C GLU A 563 39.20 9.70 -12.99
N LEU A 564 39.75 10.85 -13.39
CA LEU A 564 39.63 11.40 -14.74
C LEU A 564 40.37 10.53 -15.77
N THR A 565 41.61 10.14 -15.51
CA THR A 565 42.38 9.25 -16.39
C THR A 565 41.72 7.86 -16.52
N GLU A 566 41.18 7.31 -15.44
CA GLU A 566 40.41 6.05 -15.47
C GLU A 566 39.10 6.18 -16.26
N LYS A 567 38.38 7.30 -16.13
CA LYS A 567 37.18 7.59 -16.94
C LYS A 567 37.52 7.77 -18.43
N ILE A 568 38.60 8.47 -18.75
CA ILE A 568 39.12 8.62 -20.12
C ILE A 568 39.45 7.24 -20.68
N ARG A 569 40.16 6.38 -19.93
CA ARG A 569 40.44 5.00 -20.34
C ARG A 569 39.17 4.19 -20.61
N GLN A 570 38.18 4.24 -19.71
CA GLN A 570 36.90 3.55 -19.91
C GLN A 570 36.07 4.11 -21.07
N GLN A 571 36.18 5.42 -21.37
CA GLN A 571 35.56 6.01 -22.56
C GLN A 571 36.30 5.58 -23.83
N GLN A 572 37.63 5.54 -23.83
CA GLN A 572 38.44 5.06 -24.96
C GLN A 572 38.18 3.57 -25.24
N GLU A 573 38.11 2.72 -24.21
CA GLU A 573 37.76 1.30 -24.35
C GLU A 573 36.35 1.11 -24.95
N LYS A 574 35.38 1.96 -24.57
CA LYS A 574 34.05 1.99 -25.19
C LYS A 574 34.08 2.52 -26.64
N LEU A 575 34.86 3.56 -26.91
CA LEU A 575 35.00 4.14 -28.25
C LEU A 575 35.63 3.12 -29.21
N GLU A 576 36.67 2.41 -28.76
CA GLU A 576 37.28 1.30 -29.49
C GLU A 576 36.29 0.15 -29.71
N ALA A 577 35.48 -0.21 -28.71
CA ALA A 577 34.45 -1.24 -28.87
C ALA A 577 33.40 -0.84 -29.94
N LEU A 578 32.96 0.42 -29.92
CA LEU A 578 32.04 1.00 -30.91
C LEU A 578 32.66 1.12 -32.31
N GLN A 579 33.97 1.38 -32.42
CA GLN A 579 34.69 1.40 -33.69
C GLN A 579 34.97 -0.01 -34.24
N LYS A 580 35.09 -1.02 -33.36
CA LYS A 580 35.24 -2.44 -33.74
C LYS A 580 33.93 -3.06 -34.22
N THR A 581 32.77 -2.49 -33.89
CA THR A 581 31.50 -2.76 -34.59
C THR A 581 31.43 -1.97 -35.89
N SER A 582 31.70 -2.62 -37.02
CA SER A 582 31.76 -1.97 -38.34
C SER A 582 30.40 -1.42 -38.79
N THR A 583 30.37 -0.15 -39.20
CA THR A 583 29.18 0.44 -39.83
C THR A 583 29.08 -0.02 -41.28
N ILE A 584 28.00 -0.75 -41.62
CA ILE A 584 27.66 -1.10 -42.99
C ILE A 584 27.31 0.19 -43.74
N ARG A 585 28.06 0.49 -44.83
CA ARG A 585 27.90 1.73 -45.60
C ARG A 585 27.53 1.52 -47.08
N SER A 586 27.32 0.27 -47.52
CA SER A 586 26.79 -0.01 -48.85
C SER A 586 25.87 -1.24 -48.91
N ALA A 587 24.98 -1.28 -49.90
CA ALA A 587 24.17 -2.45 -50.21
C ALA A 587 24.98 -3.62 -50.81
N ALA A 588 26.27 -3.43 -51.13
CA ALA A 588 27.15 -4.49 -51.62
C ALA A 588 27.70 -5.37 -50.48
N ASP A 589 27.93 -4.79 -49.30
CA ASP A 589 28.51 -5.47 -48.14
C ASP A 589 27.60 -6.58 -47.59
N VAL A 590 26.28 -6.40 -47.73
CA VAL A 590 25.24 -7.38 -47.35
C VAL A 590 25.45 -8.74 -48.03
N LYS A 591 26.10 -8.79 -49.21
CA LYS A 591 26.38 -10.04 -49.94
C LYS A 591 27.64 -10.79 -49.46
N LYS A 592 28.36 -10.29 -48.45
CA LYS A 592 29.56 -10.94 -47.87
C LYS A 592 29.37 -11.49 -46.45
N LEU A 593 28.16 -11.41 -45.88
CA LEU A 593 27.86 -12.03 -44.59
C LEU A 593 27.82 -13.57 -44.73
N PRO A 594 28.56 -14.34 -43.90
CA PRO A 594 28.49 -15.80 -43.93
C PRO A 594 27.11 -16.30 -43.50
N LEU A 595 26.43 -17.03 -44.39
CA LEU A 595 25.17 -17.71 -44.09
C LEU A 595 25.42 -19.06 -43.40
N ASP A 596 25.85 -19.04 -42.15
CA ASP A 596 25.75 -20.22 -41.27
C ASP A 596 25.56 -19.81 -39.80
N VAL A 597 24.34 -19.98 -39.28
CA VAL A 597 24.00 -19.81 -37.85
C VAL A 597 23.71 -21.19 -37.26
N SER A 598 24.76 -22.02 -37.22
CA SER A 598 24.72 -23.33 -36.58
C SER A 598 24.57 -23.20 -35.06
N MET A 599 23.45 -23.66 -34.51
CA MET A 599 23.14 -23.50 -33.08
C MET A 599 23.94 -24.49 -32.21
N ARG A 600 24.92 -23.99 -31.44
CA ARG A 600 25.39 -24.58 -30.19
C ARG A 600 26.10 -23.55 -29.28
N PRO A 601 25.97 -23.65 -27.95
CA PRO A 601 26.61 -22.74 -27.01
C PRO A 601 28.08 -23.12 -26.75
N ILE A 602 28.92 -22.11 -26.50
CA ILE A 602 30.27 -22.28 -25.98
C ILE A 602 30.33 -21.59 -24.61
N ASN A 603 30.53 -22.38 -23.56
CA ASN A 603 31.14 -21.89 -22.33
C ASN A 603 32.65 -21.86 -22.56
N GLU A 604 33.34 -20.79 -22.18
CA GLU A 604 34.79 -20.84 -21.96
C GLU A 604 35.10 -20.96 -20.48
N SER A 605 36.17 -21.71 -20.16
CA SER A 605 36.61 -21.95 -18.78
C SER A 605 38.09 -22.34 -18.73
N SER A 606 38.88 -21.62 -17.94
CA SER A 606 40.24 -21.99 -17.53
C SER A 606 40.57 -21.27 -16.21
N SER A 607 41.30 -21.85 -15.24
CA SER A 607 41.80 -23.24 -15.16
C SER A 607 42.13 -23.67 -13.73
N GLN A 608 41.71 -24.90 -13.38
CA GLN A 608 42.28 -25.87 -12.42
C GLN A 608 42.37 -25.52 -10.90
N GLY A 609 42.04 -26.45 -9.98
CA GLY A 609 41.52 -27.81 -10.22
C GLY A 609 41.41 -28.74 -8.98
N THR A 610 41.25 -30.05 -9.28
CA THR A 610 41.23 -31.25 -8.40
C THR A 610 39.94 -31.66 -7.65
N ARG A 611 39.27 -32.70 -8.21
CA ARG A 611 38.56 -33.88 -7.59
C ARG A 611 37.50 -33.65 -6.47
N SER A 612 36.34 -34.33 -6.41
CA SER A 612 35.81 -35.52 -7.15
C SER A 612 34.25 -35.55 -7.20
N SER A 613 33.68 -36.58 -7.87
CA SER A 613 32.26 -36.90 -8.15
C SER A 613 31.27 -36.85 -6.95
N GLU A 614 29.93 -36.82 -7.07
CA GLU A 614 29.01 -37.45 -8.08
C GLU A 614 27.84 -36.55 -8.59
N ARG A 615 26.72 -37.15 -9.08
CA ARG A 615 25.88 -36.64 -10.18
C ARG A 615 24.37 -36.96 -10.05
N VAL A 616 23.49 -35.97 -10.18
CA VAL A 616 22.02 -36.14 -10.39
C VAL A 616 21.51 -35.09 -11.40
N SER A 617 20.40 -35.37 -12.12
CA SER A 617 19.84 -34.52 -13.19
C SER A 617 18.29 -34.50 -13.23
N ARG A 618 17.69 -33.46 -13.83
CA ARG A 618 16.23 -33.32 -14.10
C ARG A 618 15.96 -32.68 -15.49
N PRO A 619 14.73 -32.72 -16.04
CA PRO A 619 14.51 -32.90 -17.48
C PRO A 619 13.86 -31.70 -18.23
N ARG A 620 13.56 -31.91 -19.53
CA ARG A 620 12.89 -30.97 -20.46
C ARG A 620 11.40 -31.28 -20.68
N SER A 621 10.65 -30.27 -21.14
CA SER A 621 9.25 -30.37 -21.60
C SER A 621 9.13 -30.57 -23.14
N PRO A 622 7.98 -31.04 -23.67
CA PRO A 622 7.80 -31.43 -25.08
C PRO A 622 7.22 -30.32 -26.00
N PRO A 623 7.28 -30.48 -27.34
CA PRO A 623 6.72 -29.55 -28.33
C PRO A 623 5.35 -29.96 -28.89
N LEU A 624 4.68 -29.02 -29.59
CA LEU A 624 3.48 -29.24 -30.42
C LEU A 624 3.81 -29.13 -31.94
N PRO A 625 2.96 -29.63 -32.86
CA PRO A 625 3.34 -29.89 -34.25
C PRO A 625 3.03 -28.75 -35.24
N ALA A 626 3.78 -28.73 -36.34
CA ALA A 626 3.62 -27.79 -37.45
C ALA A 626 2.85 -28.41 -38.64
N LEU A 627 2.22 -27.56 -39.48
CA LEU A 627 1.59 -27.99 -40.73
C LEU A 627 1.68 -26.92 -41.84
N LEU A 628 1.76 -27.43 -43.08
CA LEU A 628 1.69 -26.72 -44.38
C LEU A 628 2.91 -25.88 -44.82
N LYS A 629 3.00 -25.70 -46.15
CA LYS A 629 4.19 -25.37 -46.94
C LYS A 629 3.78 -24.71 -48.27
N ASN A 630 4.73 -23.99 -48.89
CA ASN A 630 4.80 -23.61 -50.31
C ASN A 630 3.84 -22.51 -50.85
N ALA A 631 4.39 -21.33 -51.15
CA ALA A 631 4.13 -20.54 -52.36
C ALA A 631 5.30 -19.52 -52.58
N PRO A 632 5.68 -19.15 -53.83
CA PRO A 632 6.92 -18.41 -54.10
C PRO A 632 6.76 -16.88 -54.20
N SER A 633 7.90 -16.19 -54.25
CA SER A 633 8.06 -14.73 -54.21
C SER A 633 8.23 -14.05 -55.58
N GLN A 634 7.45 -12.99 -55.87
CA GLN A 634 7.97 -11.63 -56.17
C GLN A 634 6.84 -10.63 -56.53
N PRO A 635 7.00 -9.33 -56.22
CA PRO A 635 6.13 -8.25 -56.71
C PRO A 635 6.78 -7.41 -57.83
N PRO A 636 5.96 -6.68 -58.61
CA PRO A 636 6.33 -5.37 -59.15
C PRO A 636 5.38 -4.27 -58.61
N ALA A 637 5.89 -3.06 -58.45
CA ALA A 637 5.11 -1.89 -58.04
C ALA A 637 4.96 -0.88 -59.19
N LEU A 638 3.89 -0.07 -59.18
CA LEU A 638 3.93 1.41 -59.25
C LEU A 638 2.56 2.07 -59.56
N ASN A 639 2.24 3.10 -58.77
CA ASN A 639 1.49 4.33 -59.08
C ASN A 639 0.53 4.40 -60.30
N ARG A 640 -0.78 4.58 -60.04
CA ARG A 640 -1.49 5.87 -60.27
C ARG A 640 -2.98 5.87 -59.81
N LYS A 641 -3.45 7.01 -59.31
CA LYS A 641 -4.88 7.42 -59.18
C LYS A 641 -5.33 8.11 -60.50
N PRO A 642 -6.62 8.49 -60.69
CA PRO A 642 -7.91 8.01 -60.13
C PRO A 642 -8.93 7.60 -61.23
N THR A 643 -10.15 7.17 -60.89
CA THR A 643 -11.45 7.80 -61.33
C THR A 643 -12.71 6.96 -60.99
N TYR A 644 -13.80 7.68 -60.69
CA TYR A 644 -15.25 7.40 -60.83
C TYR A 644 -15.90 6.03 -60.49
N SER A 645 -16.93 6.16 -59.64
CA SER A 645 -18.08 5.27 -59.37
C SER A 645 -18.91 4.95 -60.65
N PRO A 646 -19.78 3.91 -60.69
CA PRO A 646 -20.99 3.88 -59.85
C PRO A 646 -21.51 2.49 -59.36
N ARG A 647 -22.48 2.54 -58.45
CA ARG A 647 -23.39 1.45 -58.06
C ARG A 647 -24.52 1.31 -59.11
N PRO A 648 -25.09 0.10 -59.34
CA PRO A 648 -26.51 -0.04 -58.99
C PRO A 648 -26.95 -1.42 -58.44
N THR A 649 -28.12 -1.38 -57.80
CA THR A 649 -29.10 -2.44 -57.41
C THR A 649 -29.01 -3.83 -58.06
N THR A 650 -29.32 -4.93 -57.36
CA THR A 650 -30.73 -5.34 -57.06
C THR A 650 -30.92 -6.28 -55.84
N ARG A 651 -32.19 -6.49 -55.45
CA ARG A 651 -32.70 -7.38 -54.37
C ARG A 651 -33.23 -8.73 -54.97
N PRO A 652 -34.07 -9.56 -54.28
CA PRO A 652 -33.74 -10.47 -53.16
C PRO A 652 -34.24 -11.92 -53.40
N ALA A 653 -33.85 -12.89 -52.57
CA ALA A 653 -34.55 -14.17 -52.42
C ALA A 653 -34.34 -14.81 -51.03
N ALA A 654 -35.24 -15.72 -50.64
CA ALA A 654 -35.22 -16.49 -49.39
C ALA A 654 -35.34 -18.02 -49.71
N PRO A 655 -35.46 -18.96 -48.74
CA PRO A 655 -35.06 -20.36 -48.90
C PRO A 655 -36.04 -21.22 -49.72
N PRO A 656 -35.64 -22.46 -50.09
CA PRO A 656 -36.31 -23.64 -49.53
C PRO A 656 -35.32 -24.80 -49.19
N PRO A 657 -35.64 -26.12 -49.25
CA PRO A 657 -35.99 -26.87 -48.03
C PRO A 657 -35.24 -28.21 -47.84
N ALA A 658 -35.61 -28.96 -46.81
CA ALA A 658 -35.12 -30.32 -46.54
C ALA A 658 -35.92 -31.44 -47.25
N PRO A 659 -35.32 -32.63 -47.46
CA PRO A 659 -36.03 -33.90 -47.65
C PRO A 659 -36.00 -34.80 -46.40
N ARG A 660 -36.82 -35.86 -46.40
CA ARG A 660 -36.96 -36.90 -45.36
C ARG A 660 -36.61 -38.31 -45.92
N VAL A 661 -36.72 -39.33 -45.06
CA VAL A 661 -37.40 -40.66 -45.27
C VAL A 661 -36.57 -41.88 -44.83
N ASP A 662 -37.00 -42.49 -43.72
CA ASP A 662 -37.11 -43.94 -43.39
C ASP A 662 -35.88 -44.90 -43.55
N GLN A 663 -35.87 -46.19 -43.12
CA GLN A 663 -36.91 -47.09 -42.56
C GLN A 663 -36.32 -48.25 -41.70
N SER A 664 -37.23 -49.03 -41.06
CA SER A 664 -37.11 -50.45 -40.62
C SER A 664 -36.76 -50.76 -39.14
N ARG A 665 -37.26 -51.84 -38.47
CA ARG A 665 -38.49 -52.68 -38.65
C ARG A 665 -38.73 -53.60 -37.42
N ALA A 666 -40.01 -53.89 -37.11
CA ALA A 666 -40.53 -54.90 -36.15
C ALA A 666 -40.32 -54.65 -34.63
N GLY A 667 -41.22 -55.09 -33.72
CA GLY A 667 -42.58 -55.62 -33.93
C GLY A 667 -43.28 -56.20 -32.68
N ALA A 668 -44.62 -56.02 -32.58
CA ALA A 668 -45.65 -56.71 -31.76
C ALA A 668 -45.38 -57.01 -30.24
N LYS A 669 -46.29 -56.75 -29.28
CA LYS A 669 -47.76 -57.00 -29.25
C LYS A 669 -48.52 -56.12 -28.23
N GLN A 670 -49.83 -55.95 -28.46
CA GLN A 670 -51.01 -55.86 -27.55
C GLN A 670 -50.88 -55.12 -26.18
N SER A 671 -51.60 -54.04 -25.82
CA SER A 671 -53.03 -53.61 -25.91
C SER A 671 -54.00 -54.29 -24.90
N PRO A 672 -55.07 -53.64 -24.36
CA PRO A 672 -55.63 -52.30 -24.67
C PRO A 672 -56.01 -51.41 -23.43
N ALA A 673 -56.72 -50.29 -23.65
CA ALA A 673 -57.41 -49.40 -22.68
C ALA A 673 -58.95 -49.72 -22.64
N PRO A 674 -59.93 -48.92 -22.11
CA PRO A 674 -59.91 -47.55 -21.55
C PRO A 674 -60.81 -47.29 -20.27
N ALA A 675 -61.04 -46.01 -19.93
CA ALA A 675 -61.63 -45.48 -18.68
C ALA A 675 -63.18 -45.33 -18.62
N LYS A 676 -63.73 -45.11 -17.39
CA LYS A 676 -64.99 -44.37 -17.02
C LYS A 676 -65.16 -44.26 -15.45
N PRO A 677 -66.22 -43.69 -14.81
CA PRO A 677 -66.23 -42.29 -14.30
C PRO A 677 -66.68 -42.11 -12.80
N ALA A 678 -66.93 -40.86 -12.37
CA ALA A 678 -67.39 -40.44 -11.02
C ALA A 678 -68.96 -40.45 -10.86
N PRO A 679 -69.65 -39.84 -9.84
CA PRO A 679 -69.25 -39.17 -8.57
C PRO A 679 -70.16 -39.47 -7.32
N LYS A 680 -69.88 -38.89 -6.11
CA LYS A 680 -70.84 -38.22 -5.15
C LYS A 680 -70.28 -37.94 -3.71
N THR A 681 -70.95 -37.05 -2.97
CA THR A 681 -70.78 -36.57 -1.56
C THR A 681 -71.78 -37.31 -0.59
N PRO A 682 -71.95 -37.07 0.77
CA PRO A 682 -71.67 -35.85 1.59
C PRO A 682 -71.42 -35.93 3.16
N ALA A 683 -71.17 -34.75 3.78
CA ALA A 683 -71.68 -34.21 5.10
C ALA A 683 -71.20 -34.63 6.55
N LYS A 684 -71.02 -33.58 7.39
CA LYS A 684 -71.28 -33.37 8.86
C LYS A 684 -70.40 -33.96 10.01
N VAL A 685 -69.69 -33.06 10.74
CA VAL A 685 -69.83 -32.64 12.19
C VAL A 685 -70.20 -33.72 13.24
N PRO A 686 -69.44 -33.96 14.38
CA PRO A 686 -69.55 -33.08 15.59
C PRO A 686 -68.44 -33.07 16.72
N ALA A 687 -68.61 -32.14 17.68
CA ALA A 687 -68.38 -32.23 19.15
C ALA A 687 -67.00 -31.98 19.85
N LYS A 688 -67.05 -31.87 21.20
CA LYS A 688 -66.10 -31.30 22.21
C LYS A 688 -66.09 -32.20 23.49
N PRO A 689 -65.06 -32.23 24.37
CA PRO A 689 -64.95 -31.36 25.59
C PRO A 689 -63.48 -30.89 25.89
N THR A 690 -63.08 -29.84 26.65
CA THR A 690 -63.29 -29.36 28.06
C THR A 690 -62.79 -30.31 29.17
N PRO A 691 -62.13 -29.85 30.28
CA PRO A 691 -62.44 -28.65 31.11
C PRO A 691 -61.23 -27.69 31.41
N SER A 692 -61.44 -26.37 31.61
CA SER A 692 -61.55 -25.59 32.89
C SER A 692 -60.21 -25.30 33.59
N SER A 693 -59.86 -24.10 34.08
CA SER A 693 -60.58 -22.82 34.39
C SER A 693 -59.63 -21.61 34.12
N ARG A 694 -59.74 -20.29 34.44
CA ARG A 694 -60.65 -19.24 35.03
C ARG A 694 -59.89 -17.88 34.77
N THR A 695 -60.25 -16.61 35.02
CA THR A 695 -61.43 -15.67 35.00
C THR A 695 -60.85 -14.30 35.45
N SER A 696 -61.15 -13.08 34.97
CA SER A 696 -61.98 -12.47 33.89
C SER A 696 -61.32 -11.09 33.55
N ARG A 697 -61.89 -9.97 33.04
CA ARG A 697 -63.22 -9.41 32.69
C ARG A 697 -62.93 -8.20 31.75
N THR A 698 -63.34 -8.11 30.47
CA THR A 698 -64.62 -7.59 29.90
C THR A 698 -65.14 -6.22 30.40
N PRO A 699 -65.84 -5.38 29.57
CA PRO A 699 -66.12 -5.44 28.10
C PRO A 699 -66.22 -4.09 27.27
N ALA A 700 -66.34 -4.23 25.93
CA ALA A 700 -67.20 -3.42 25.00
C ALA A 700 -66.84 -1.94 24.66
N LYS A 701 -67.28 -1.29 23.54
CA LYS A 701 -68.12 -1.69 22.36
C LYS A 701 -67.95 -0.72 21.14
N LEU A 702 -68.45 -1.15 19.96
CA LEU A 702 -68.98 -0.36 18.81
C LEU A 702 -68.04 0.37 17.80
N SER A 703 -68.62 0.63 16.61
CA SER A 703 -68.16 1.31 15.37
C SER A 703 -69.41 2.00 14.72
N PRO A 704 -69.44 2.59 13.48
CA PRO A 704 -68.44 2.76 12.40
C PRO A 704 -68.42 4.14 11.62
N GLY A 705 -67.53 4.29 10.62
CA GLY A 705 -67.64 5.25 9.48
C GLY A 705 -66.76 6.52 9.54
N LYS A 706 -66.48 7.27 8.44
CA LYS A 706 -66.79 7.11 6.99
C LYS A 706 -65.99 8.13 6.11
N ALA A 707 -65.62 7.78 4.86
CA ALA A 707 -65.20 8.66 3.72
C ALA A 707 -63.83 9.42 3.84
N THR A 708 -63.12 9.93 2.80
CA THR A 708 -63.32 9.96 1.31
C THR A 708 -61.98 10.08 0.54
N THR A 709 -61.99 9.79 -0.78
CA THR A 709 -60.94 10.06 -1.82
C THR A 709 -61.27 11.38 -2.60
N PRO A 710 -60.65 11.85 -3.74
CA PRO A 710 -59.67 11.23 -4.66
C PRO A 710 -58.42 12.07 -5.07
N ALA A 711 -58.16 12.26 -6.37
CA ALA A 711 -56.86 11.93 -6.99
C ALA A 711 -56.64 12.46 -8.44
N SER A 712 -55.44 12.19 -9.02
CA SER A 712 -55.04 12.39 -10.46
C SER A 712 -54.80 13.86 -10.91
N SER A 713 -54.23 14.23 -12.08
CA SER A 713 -53.79 13.49 -13.31
C SER A 713 -52.89 14.35 -14.26
N GLN A 714 -51.93 13.73 -14.98
CA GLN A 714 -51.49 13.92 -16.41
C GLN A 714 -51.14 15.32 -17.03
N ARG A 715 -50.52 15.51 -18.25
CA ARG A 715 -49.45 14.84 -19.07
C ARG A 715 -49.27 15.58 -20.46
N LYS A 716 -48.08 15.51 -21.13
CA LYS A 716 -47.74 15.85 -22.58
C LYS A 716 -47.56 17.35 -22.98
N LYS A 717 -46.95 17.77 -24.14
CA LYS A 717 -45.84 17.33 -25.07
C LYS A 717 -45.71 18.34 -26.27
N VAL A 718 -44.66 18.25 -27.15
CA VAL A 718 -44.42 18.88 -28.51
C VAL A 718 -43.64 20.22 -28.48
N MET A 719 -42.39 20.38 -29.01
CA MET A 719 -41.85 20.56 -30.41
C MET A 719 -42.09 21.98 -30.99
N GLU A 720 -41.26 22.62 -31.84
CA GLU A 720 -40.26 22.16 -32.86
C GLU A 720 -39.24 23.28 -33.29
N GLN A 721 -38.04 22.92 -33.85
CA GLN A 721 -37.09 23.67 -34.73
C GLN A 721 -36.53 25.09 -34.30
N GLU A 722 -35.42 25.68 -34.85
CA GLU A 722 -34.49 25.40 -35.99
C GLU A 722 -33.08 26.06 -35.80
N GLU A 723 -32.04 25.60 -36.54
CA GLU A 723 -30.74 26.28 -36.93
C GLU A 723 -29.77 26.90 -35.87
N SER A 724 -28.44 27.10 -36.06
CA SER A 724 -27.45 26.79 -37.13
C SER A 724 -25.98 26.77 -36.59
N GLU A 725 -25.00 26.53 -37.49
CA GLU A 725 -23.54 26.85 -37.43
C GLU A 725 -22.55 25.94 -36.67
N GLU A 726 -21.26 26.11 -37.01
CA GLU A 726 -20.15 25.14 -36.96
C GLU A 726 -18.97 25.64 -36.11
N GLU A 727 -18.15 24.73 -35.56
CA GLU A 727 -16.68 24.86 -35.45
C GLU A 727 -16.06 23.54 -34.93
N GLU A 728 -14.96 23.08 -35.57
CA GLU A 728 -14.16 21.92 -35.14
C GLU A 728 -12.77 22.42 -34.72
N GLU A 729 -12.30 22.07 -33.51
CA GLU A 729 -10.91 22.25 -33.07
C GLU A 729 -10.25 20.88 -32.85
N GLU A 730 -9.26 20.56 -33.68
CA GLU A 730 -8.33 19.45 -33.46
C GLU A 730 -7.12 19.98 -32.65
N GLU A 731 -6.89 19.50 -31.43
CA GLU A 731 -5.63 19.75 -30.71
C GLU A 731 -4.58 18.69 -31.13
N GLU A 732 -3.66 19.08 -32.02
CA GLU A 732 -2.44 18.31 -32.31
C GLU A 732 -1.45 18.41 -31.12
N GLU A 733 -1.10 17.29 -30.49
CA GLU A 733 0.01 17.24 -29.54
C GLU A 733 1.36 17.25 -30.29
N GLU A 734 1.90 18.45 -30.59
CA GLU A 734 3.29 18.59 -31.06
C GLU A 734 4.29 18.14 -29.97
N GLU A 735 4.89 16.97 -30.14
CA GLU A 735 6.09 16.58 -29.42
C GLU A 735 7.27 17.49 -29.82
N LYS A 736 7.62 18.46 -28.97
CA LYS A 736 8.85 19.24 -29.10
C LYS A 736 9.93 18.69 -28.20
N GLU A 737 10.84 17.93 -28.79
CA GLU A 737 12.16 17.64 -28.24
C GLU A 737 12.98 18.94 -28.23
N GLU A 738 13.34 19.45 -27.05
CA GLU A 738 14.41 20.44 -26.90
C GLU A 738 15.64 19.74 -26.29
N GLU A 739 16.68 19.58 -27.10
CA GLU A 739 18.01 19.15 -26.67
C GLU A 739 18.72 20.32 -25.96
N ASP A 740 18.74 20.32 -24.63
CA ASP A 740 19.48 21.30 -23.82
C ASP A 740 20.93 20.82 -23.60
N ASP A 741 21.75 20.94 -24.64
CA ASP A 741 23.17 20.59 -24.62
C ASP A 741 24.00 21.76 -24.07
N SER A 742 24.49 21.61 -22.83
CA SER A 742 25.23 22.65 -22.11
C SER A 742 26.66 22.22 -21.81
N GLU A 743 27.57 22.60 -22.70
CA GLU A 743 29.02 22.43 -22.54
C GLU A 743 29.53 23.28 -21.35
N ASP A 744 30.27 22.64 -20.44
CA ASP A 744 30.93 23.27 -19.29
C ASP A 744 32.41 23.48 -19.65
N ASP A 745 32.75 24.65 -20.20
CA ASP A 745 34.14 25.05 -20.50
C ASP A 745 34.64 26.12 -19.53
N SER A 746 35.93 26.07 -19.22
CA SER A 746 36.52 26.72 -18.04
C SER A 746 37.87 27.37 -18.35
N GLU A 747 37.92 28.70 -18.39
CA GLU A 747 39.17 29.46 -18.59
C GLU A 747 39.84 29.84 -17.25
N GLU A 748 41.11 29.45 -17.11
CA GLU A 748 42.09 30.09 -16.21
C GLU A 748 42.66 31.35 -16.93
N GLU A 749 43.19 32.40 -16.30
CA GLU A 749 44.41 32.43 -15.44
C GLU A 749 44.52 33.71 -14.56
N GLU A 750 45.57 33.77 -13.72
CA GLU A 750 46.07 34.97 -12.99
C GLU A 750 47.04 35.81 -13.91
N PRO A 751 47.89 36.79 -13.48
CA PRO A 751 48.16 37.37 -12.14
C PRO A 751 48.22 38.93 -12.02
N GLN A 752 48.43 39.37 -10.78
CA GLN A 752 48.83 40.69 -10.19
C GLN A 752 49.87 41.55 -10.96
N PRO A 753 50.05 42.91 -10.75
CA PRO A 753 50.30 43.51 -9.40
C PRO A 753 50.14 45.05 -9.07
N LYS A 754 49.85 45.33 -7.78
CA LYS A 754 50.40 46.39 -6.85
C LYS A 754 50.17 47.93 -7.04
N LYS A 755 50.00 48.60 -5.87
CA LYS A 755 49.97 50.07 -5.53
C LYS A 755 48.61 50.78 -5.82
N SER A 756 48.16 51.86 -5.15
CA SER A 756 48.82 52.90 -4.30
C SER A 756 48.02 53.27 -3.01
N LYS A 757 48.48 54.26 -2.21
CA LYS A 757 47.90 54.71 -0.91
C LYS A 757 47.21 56.09 -0.98
N MET A 758 46.24 56.36 -0.08
CA MET A 758 46.18 57.49 0.90
C MET A 758 44.89 57.37 1.74
N VAL A 759 44.74 57.56 3.07
CA VAL A 759 45.56 57.99 4.25
C VAL A 759 45.17 59.34 4.88
N THR A 760 44.44 59.25 6.00
CA THR A 760 44.56 60.05 7.26
C THR A 760 44.02 59.14 8.38
N ALA A 761 44.69 58.76 9.48
CA ALA A 761 45.67 59.36 10.43
C ALA A 761 45.00 60.13 11.60
N VAL A 762 45.43 60.05 12.87
CA VAL A 762 46.39 59.17 13.60
C VAL A 762 46.07 59.24 15.11
N GLY A 763 46.39 58.22 15.94
CA GLY A 763 46.03 58.23 17.39
C GLY A 763 46.69 57.21 18.35
N ASN A 764 48.00 56.95 18.22
CA ASN A 764 48.81 56.16 19.20
C ASN A 764 49.05 56.97 20.51
N ARG A 765 49.45 56.44 21.69
CA ARG A 765 49.83 55.10 22.23
C ARG A 765 49.85 55.19 23.78
N GLY A 766 49.72 54.08 24.54
CA GLY A 766 49.50 54.17 26.01
C GLY A 766 50.29 53.26 27.00
N LYS A 767 51.02 52.21 26.57
CA LYS A 767 51.73 51.21 27.42
C LYS A 767 50.85 50.36 28.37
N ALA A 768 51.36 49.17 28.69
CA ALA A 768 50.82 48.26 29.71
C ALA A 768 51.87 48.06 30.84
N VAL A 769 51.42 47.54 31.99
CA VAL A 769 52.13 46.55 32.83
C VAL A 769 51.10 45.86 33.74
N GLU A 770 51.39 44.62 34.13
CA GLU A 770 50.52 43.72 34.90
C GLU A 770 51.00 43.63 36.37
N LYS A 771 50.10 43.68 37.37
CA LYS A 771 49.97 42.68 38.48
C LYS A 771 49.11 43.08 39.70
N ALA A 772 48.37 42.06 40.17
CA ALA A 772 48.01 41.73 41.56
C ALA A 772 46.95 42.58 42.34
N PRO A 773 46.26 41.99 43.37
CA PRO A 773 45.06 42.57 44.00
C PRO A 773 45.17 42.76 45.54
N LEU A 774 44.10 43.29 46.19
CA LEU A 774 43.46 42.71 47.42
C LEU A 774 42.40 43.61 48.13
N LYS A 775 41.17 43.09 48.26
CA LYS A 775 40.21 43.13 49.42
C LYS A 775 39.63 44.43 50.03
N ARG A 776 38.40 44.22 50.56
CA ARG A 776 37.54 45.03 51.47
C ARG A 776 36.79 46.22 50.82
N GLY A 777 35.53 46.50 51.18
CA GLY A 777 34.65 45.88 52.21
C GLY A 777 33.14 46.02 51.93
N LYS A 778 32.31 45.40 52.78
CA LYS A 778 30.83 45.53 52.79
C LYS A 778 30.42 46.86 53.49
N VAL A 779 29.15 47.28 53.53
CA VAL A 779 28.06 46.76 54.40
C VAL A 779 26.66 46.97 53.76
N THR A 780 25.67 46.26 54.29
CA THR A 780 24.30 45.97 53.81
C THR A 780 23.26 47.09 53.97
N GLU A 781 22.21 47.03 53.14
CA GLU A 781 20.83 46.85 53.63
C GLU A 781 20.00 45.96 52.67
N VAL A 782 18.70 45.74 52.93
CA VAL A 782 17.90 44.62 52.38
C VAL A 782 16.58 45.10 51.76
N GLN A 783 16.23 44.64 50.54
CA GLN A 783 14.81 44.55 50.12
C GLN A 783 14.52 43.64 48.90
N SER A 784 13.34 43.02 48.94
CA SER A 784 12.44 42.58 47.84
C SER A 784 12.96 41.81 46.59
N LEU A 785 12.71 40.49 46.61
CA LEU A 785 11.76 39.76 45.72
C LEU A 785 11.97 39.57 44.19
N THR A 786 11.26 38.53 43.72
CA THR A 786 10.83 38.17 42.35
C THR A 786 11.89 37.73 41.32
N GLN A 787 11.83 36.43 41.02
CA GLN A 787 12.10 35.89 39.68
C GLN A 787 11.09 36.48 38.68
N SER A 788 11.48 36.65 37.41
CA SER A 788 10.54 36.89 36.31
C SER A 788 10.82 35.97 35.12
N LEU A 789 9.79 35.22 34.72
CA LEU A 789 9.73 34.48 33.46
C LEU A 789 8.88 35.30 32.47
N SER A 790 9.40 35.52 31.27
CA SER A 790 8.59 35.77 30.07
C SER A 790 9.27 35.07 28.88
N LEU A 791 8.59 34.22 28.11
CA LEU A 791 7.36 34.39 27.32
C LEU A 791 7.55 35.26 26.07
N SER A 792 7.66 34.57 24.93
CA SER A 792 7.41 35.06 23.58
C SER A 792 6.73 33.96 22.77
N HIS A 793 5.85 34.33 21.83
CA HIS A 793 5.08 33.43 20.95
C HIS A 793 4.08 32.45 21.61
N THR A 794 2.94 33.00 22.05
CA THR A 794 1.64 32.33 21.92
C THR A 794 0.55 33.38 21.70
N LEU A 795 0.10 33.55 20.45
CA LEU A 795 -1.13 34.30 20.12
C LEU A 795 -1.57 34.03 18.67
N LEU A 796 -2.60 33.20 18.48
CA LEU A 796 -3.66 33.30 17.45
C LEU A 796 -4.50 32.01 17.38
N ARG A 797 -5.47 31.88 18.30
CA ARG A 797 -6.76 31.16 18.10
C ARG A 797 -7.65 31.31 19.33
N LEU A 798 -8.35 32.45 19.40
CA LEU A 798 -9.49 32.67 20.29
C LEU A 798 -10.58 33.42 19.53
N SER A 799 -11.69 32.75 19.22
CA SER A 799 -13.00 33.34 19.00
C SER A 799 -14.05 32.25 19.00
N ARG A 800 -15.15 32.44 19.74
CA ARG A 800 -16.26 31.50 20.00
C ARG A 800 -15.82 30.25 20.81
N CYS A 801 -16.38 29.91 21.97
CA CYS A 801 -17.62 30.36 22.63
C CYS A 801 -17.46 30.45 24.16
N GLN A 802 -18.05 31.48 24.80
CA GLN A 802 -18.74 31.35 26.08
C GLN A 802 -19.45 32.66 26.49
N SER A 803 -20.75 32.59 26.78
CA SER A 803 -21.48 33.39 27.79
C SER A 803 -22.96 32.97 27.84
N ILE A 804 -23.64 33.31 28.95
CA ILE A 804 -25.02 32.94 29.34
C ILE A 804 -25.15 31.50 29.88
N ALA A 805 -25.66 31.23 31.09
CA ALA A 805 -25.75 32.05 32.31
C ALA A 805 -25.93 31.12 33.54
N TYR A 806 -25.55 31.56 34.74
CA TYR A 806 -25.92 30.90 36.01
C TYR A 806 -27.35 31.27 36.44
N PHE A 807 -28.03 30.39 37.17
CA PHE A 807 -28.65 30.76 38.47
C PHE A 807 -28.92 29.52 39.37
N TYR A 808 -29.19 29.79 40.65
CA TYR A 808 -29.25 28.87 41.79
C TYR A 808 -30.53 28.00 41.88
N THR A 809 -30.42 26.83 42.52
CA THR A 809 -31.05 26.54 43.84
C THR A 809 -30.55 25.21 44.47
N THR A 810 -30.89 24.96 45.73
CA THR A 810 -30.34 23.88 46.59
C THR A 810 -31.45 23.23 47.43
N TYR A 811 -31.18 22.03 47.97
CA TYR A 811 -32.03 21.21 48.87
C TYR A 811 -33.21 20.44 48.26
N HIS A 812 -33.14 19.10 48.27
CA HIS A 812 -33.69 18.34 49.40
C HIS A 812 -33.05 16.94 49.52
N THR A 813 -33.63 16.03 50.31
CA THR A 813 -32.90 15.06 51.13
C THR A 813 -33.53 13.65 51.20
N ASP A 814 -32.64 12.64 51.24
CA ASP A 814 -32.74 11.39 52.02
C ASP A 814 -33.57 10.18 51.49
N ARG A 815 -33.01 8.98 51.76
CA ARG A 815 -33.55 7.59 51.69
C ARG A 815 -34.03 7.01 50.33
N GLY A 816 -33.77 5.72 50.06
CA GLY A 816 -32.95 4.77 50.83
C GLY A 816 -32.97 3.30 50.36
N LYS A 817 -32.02 2.55 50.93
CA LYS A 817 -31.85 1.07 51.00
C LYS A 817 -32.89 0.18 50.28
N TYR A 818 -32.38 -0.68 49.39
CA TYR A 818 -31.98 -2.04 49.80
C TYR A 818 -30.68 -2.46 49.12
#